data_AF-A0A2H1X5U1-F1
#
_entry.id   AF-A0A2H1X5U1-F1
#
_cell.length_a   1.000
_cell.length_b   1.000
_cell.length_c   1.000
_cell.angle_alpha   90.00
_cell.angle_beta   90.00
_cell.angle_gamma   90.00
#
_symmetry.space_group_name_H-M   'P 1'
#
loop_
_entity.id
_entity.type
_entity.pdbx_description
1 polymer ?
#
loop_
_entity_poly.entity_id
_entity_poly.type
_entity_poly.pdbx_seq_one_letter_code
_entity_poly.pdbx_strand_id
1 'polypeptide(L)'
;MGSYAKFVSDYCKTWEKSGKEQFVKHVTQFIKDEDKSPLFTKSGKLSGLSQTMYDLLLCGLRGNLKKEAVLTVLRDITVLHADIPSVILDVVSVLDAETCSDVQSEERTNFCYIVRELEPFLSDKLLKERLEIDTLQDAGTLKNKLFYTKFIKIKTKLYYKQRKFNLFREESEGYSKLIVELNHEGVDKADWKSLLEIIQSLIGCFNLDPNRALDIILESFESRTHSDQLFIPLIKNYMGDPQVISEVLGFKLGNMEVLENYKEPPPLMTVIALLLQHQVISLDDIYPWLRPDDSIMAKEADKELKTVQDYIRKLSIVSTKGPQVNGAAEYVEEKSDPQEYWSNQKLVLCEALLKVNAWREFAALSARLPTNIMPQRPAVALCNMLHALVEPLYRNNCRVAPKIIGKPIPPLKSTLAPQACKTFEDMKETVIPALVLLGPSLHYDPILMYKIIRILRTARSQKEDPLHHEALTVLDAAILPALTLMDGNCCMAEEVYTLLKLYPYQCRYCLYSRWKNEAAERIPSLMRVRGNSLQRIKHIMKRVSKENIKPQGRLIGKLSHAAPTLIFDYMLLQIQTYDNLIGPVVESLKYLTSLSLDVLGYCLLEALCAGRAGGGAAHPAWLQALAAFAGAAFKKHNIELTALLQFVANRLKAQQSQDLLILKEIVQKMAGIEAAEEMTPEQLEAMAGGELLKGEAGYFSQVRNTKRSSARLKEAIVGNNLDISLCILAAQQRHCCVWKEYDGDSVSSSEPPGSQLKVVGRLADQCQDALVQLGTFLASSHAPDEYAARLPPLQELLRDYHVDADVAFFLHRPVLAQKINAKVESLRKLSDSKSDSIEKSIERYTQASQEALEPIVQSVTPILP
;
A
#
# COMPACT_ATOMS: atom_id res chain seq x y z
N MET A 1 21.25 -3.69 -90.07
CA MET A 1 22.04 -2.70 -90.85
C MET A 1 21.92 -2.83 -92.38
N GLY A 2 21.66 -4.01 -92.96
CA GLY A 2 21.52 -4.16 -94.43
C GLY A 2 20.35 -3.39 -95.06
N SER A 3 19.19 -3.28 -94.38
CA SER A 3 18.02 -2.51 -94.86
C SER A 3 18.29 -1.01 -94.92
N TYR A 4 18.83 -0.44 -93.84
CA TYR A 4 19.15 0.98 -93.76
C TYR A 4 20.17 1.46 -94.81
N ALA A 5 21.26 0.71 -95.01
CA ALA A 5 22.26 1.06 -96.03
C ALA A 5 21.67 1.04 -97.45
N LYS A 6 20.74 0.10 -97.70
CA LYS A 6 19.99 0.01 -98.96
C LYS A 6 19.03 1.19 -99.11
N PHE A 7 18.27 1.54 -98.06
CA PHE A 7 17.39 2.70 -98.04
C PHE A 7 18.12 4.02 -98.35
N VAL A 8 19.29 4.23 -97.73
CA VAL A 8 20.13 5.41 -97.97
C VAL A 8 20.61 5.47 -99.42
N SER A 9 20.99 4.32 -100.00
CA SER A 9 21.42 4.24 -101.39
C SER A 9 20.28 4.48 -102.38
N ASP A 10 19.10 3.91 -102.12
CA ASP A 10 17.96 3.89 -103.04
C ASP A 10 17.19 5.22 -103.04
N TYR A 11 17.06 5.90 -101.89
CA TYR A 11 16.22 7.09 -101.75
C TYR A 11 16.98 8.35 -101.33
N CYS A 12 17.91 8.26 -100.38
CA CYS A 12 18.50 9.46 -99.75
C CYS A 12 19.51 10.19 -100.65
N LYS A 13 20.34 9.46 -101.43
CA LYS A 13 21.36 10.07 -102.31
C LYS A 13 20.78 10.91 -103.47
N THR A 14 19.54 10.65 -103.87
CA THR A 14 18.83 11.33 -104.98
C THR A 14 17.55 12.03 -104.51
N TRP A 15 17.46 12.35 -103.22
CA TRP A 15 16.22 12.82 -102.56
C TRP A 15 15.56 14.01 -103.25
N GLU A 16 16.35 15.03 -103.64
CA GLU A 16 15.85 16.25 -104.30
C GLU A 16 15.47 16.06 -105.78
N LYS A 17 15.99 15.03 -106.46
CA LYS A 17 15.75 14.78 -107.90
C LYS A 17 14.59 13.81 -108.17
N SER A 18 14.53 12.70 -107.44
CA SER A 18 13.49 11.67 -107.62
C SER A 18 13.20 10.82 -106.37
N GLY A 19 14.07 10.87 -105.36
CA GLY A 19 13.97 10.01 -104.17
C GLY A 19 12.70 10.23 -103.34
N LYS A 20 12.25 11.49 -103.15
CA LYS A 20 11.00 11.79 -102.44
C LYS A 20 9.78 11.14 -103.11
N GLU A 21 9.63 11.34 -104.43
CA GLU A 21 8.49 10.80 -105.18
C GLU A 21 8.51 9.26 -105.25
N GLN A 22 9.69 8.67 -105.40
CA GLN A 22 9.86 7.21 -105.39
C GLN A 22 9.51 6.61 -104.03
N PHE A 23 9.88 7.28 -102.93
CA PHE A 23 9.54 6.85 -101.58
C PHE A 23 8.04 6.94 -101.31
N VAL A 24 7.40 8.07 -101.64
CA VAL A 24 5.93 8.22 -101.47
C VAL A 24 5.19 7.19 -102.31
N LYS A 25 5.58 6.96 -103.58
CA LYS A 25 5.00 5.89 -104.42
C LYS A 25 5.20 4.50 -103.82
N HIS A 26 6.35 4.23 -103.20
CA HIS A 26 6.62 2.96 -102.53
C HIS A 26 5.72 2.78 -101.30
N VAL A 27 5.48 3.84 -100.54
CA VAL A 27 4.56 3.83 -99.39
C VAL A 27 3.10 3.65 -99.83
N THR A 28 2.67 4.34 -100.89
CA THR A 28 1.32 4.17 -101.46
C THR A 28 1.09 2.76 -101.98
N GLN A 29 2.12 2.00 -102.39
CA GLN A 29 1.96 0.60 -102.78
C GLN A 29 1.54 -0.33 -101.63
N PHE A 30 1.87 0.04 -100.38
CA PHE A 30 1.41 -0.68 -99.19
C PHE A 30 -0.03 -0.30 -98.81
N ILE A 31 -0.53 0.82 -99.33
CA ILE A 31 -1.86 1.38 -99.06
C ILE A 31 -2.73 1.15 -100.31
N LYS A 32 -3.14 -0.10 -100.52
CA LYS A 32 -3.98 -0.49 -101.68
C LYS A 32 -5.43 -0.79 -101.31
N ASP A 33 -5.79 -0.73 -100.03
CA ASP A 33 -7.11 -1.07 -99.51
C ASP A 33 -7.36 -0.17 -98.28
N GLU A 34 -8.41 0.66 -98.28
CA GLU A 34 -8.71 1.58 -97.16
C GLU A 34 -9.32 0.86 -95.94
N ASP A 35 -9.86 -0.35 -96.13
CA ASP A 35 -10.56 -1.11 -95.09
C ASP A 35 -9.64 -2.02 -94.24
N LYS A 36 -8.34 -2.09 -94.55
CA LYS A 36 -7.39 -3.00 -93.88
C LYS A 36 -6.11 -2.30 -93.47
N SER A 37 -5.64 -2.63 -92.26
CA SER A 37 -4.43 -2.02 -91.70
C SER A 37 -3.22 -2.20 -92.64
N PRO A 38 -2.50 -1.11 -92.96
CA PRO A 38 -1.39 -1.11 -93.92
C PRO A 38 -0.13 -1.82 -93.38
N LEU A 39 -0.15 -2.28 -92.13
CA LEU A 39 0.89 -3.12 -91.52
C LEU A 39 0.96 -4.53 -92.08
N PHE A 40 -0.15 -5.05 -92.63
CA PHE A 40 -0.23 -6.43 -93.11
C PHE A 40 -0.43 -6.47 -94.62
N THR A 41 0.34 -7.32 -95.29
CA THR A 41 0.06 -7.73 -96.67
C THR A 41 -1.26 -8.49 -96.73
N LYS A 42 -1.82 -8.63 -97.94
CA LYS A 42 -3.03 -9.46 -98.19
C LYS A 42 -2.90 -10.93 -97.70
N SER A 43 -1.66 -11.39 -97.44
CA SER A 43 -1.34 -12.73 -96.92
C SER A 43 -1.21 -12.81 -95.39
N GLY A 44 -1.46 -11.72 -94.65
CA GLY A 44 -1.30 -11.65 -93.19
C GLY A 44 0.15 -11.51 -92.71
N LYS A 45 1.14 -11.47 -93.63
CA LYS A 45 2.55 -11.18 -93.31
C LYS A 45 2.79 -9.67 -93.19
N LEU A 46 3.72 -9.24 -92.35
CA LEU A 46 4.12 -7.84 -92.21
C LEU A 46 4.52 -7.24 -93.56
N SER A 47 3.98 -6.06 -93.87
CA SER A 47 4.17 -5.35 -95.14
C SER A 47 5.57 -4.74 -95.30
N GLY A 48 6.33 -4.63 -94.21
CA GLY A 48 7.62 -3.92 -94.20
C GLY A 48 7.48 -2.40 -94.09
N LEU A 49 6.25 -1.88 -94.03
CA LEU A 49 5.96 -0.44 -93.90
C LEU A 49 6.59 0.17 -92.64
N SER A 50 6.52 -0.50 -91.50
CA SER A 50 7.14 -0.04 -90.24
C SER A 50 8.67 0.04 -90.35
N GLN A 51 9.32 -0.93 -91.02
CA GLN A 51 10.76 -0.90 -91.28
C GLN A 51 11.15 0.26 -92.20
N THR A 52 10.33 0.54 -93.22
CA THR A 52 10.54 1.66 -94.15
C THR A 52 10.36 3.01 -93.47
N MET A 53 9.38 3.14 -92.55
CA MET A 53 9.21 4.33 -91.71
C MET A 53 10.35 4.49 -90.70
N TYR A 54 10.83 3.38 -90.11
CA TYR A 54 11.98 3.36 -89.21
C TYR A 54 13.25 3.82 -89.93
N ASP A 55 13.53 3.29 -91.13
CA ASP A 55 14.72 3.66 -91.91
C ASP A 55 14.66 5.15 -92.34
N LEU A 56 13.48 5.68 -92.66
CA LEU A 56 13.27 7.12 -92.94
C LEU A 56 13.57 8.00 -91.72
N LEU A 57 12.97 7.68 -90.57
CA LEU A 57 13.17 8.44 -89.34
C LEU A 57 14.63 8.37 -88.88
N LEU A 58 15.25 7.19 -88.96
CA LEU A 58 16.66 6.99 -88.65
C LEU A 58 17.60 7.80 -89.57
N CYS A 59 17.23 8.06 -90.83
CA CYS A 59 17.96 8.97 -91.71
C CYS A 59 17.87 10.44 -91.25
N GLY A 60 16.73 10.85 -90.71
CA GLY A 60 16.55 12.17 -90.09
C GLY A 60 17.35 12.32 -88.79
N LEU A 61 17.47 11.24 -88.00
CA LEU A 61 18.24 11.23 -86.75
C LEU A 61 19.74 11.31 -86.98
N ARG A 62 20.28 10.53 -87.93
CA ARG A 62 21.72 10.46 -88.26
C ARG A 62 22.23 11.59 -89.17
N GLY A 63 21.35 12.51 -89.59
CA GLY A 63 21.71 13.66 -90.42
C GLY A 63 21.90 13.37 -91.91
N ASN A 64 21.52 12.18 -92.40
CA ASN A 64 21.59 11.82 -93.82
C ASN A 64 20.53 12.56 -94.67
N LEU A 65 19.46 13.04 -94.04
CA LEU A 65 18.42 13.88 -94.63
C LEU A 65 18.14 15.08 -93.74
N LYS A 66 17.77 16.23 -94.34
CA LYS A 66 17.31 17.40 -93.59
C LYS A 66 16.03 17.07 -92.82
N LYS A 67 15.93 17.52 -91.57
CA LYS A 67 14.82 17.21 -90.65
C LYS A 67 13.47 17.66 -91.21
N GLU A 68 13.44 18.83 -91.86
CA GLU A 68 12.25 19.39 -92.49
C GLU A 68 11.76 18.54 -93.67
N ALA A 69 12.69 17.89 -94.38
CA ALA A 69 12.36 17.01 -95.49
C ALA A 69 11.69 15.71 -95.01
N VAL A 70 12.16 15.16 -93.89
CA VAL A 70 11.54 13.98 -93.24
C VAL A 70 10.15 14.32 -92.72
N LEU A 71 10.00 15.44 -92.01
CA LEU A 71 8.71 15.91 -91.48
C LEU A 71 7.67 16.20 -92.57
N THR A 72 8.10 16.79 -93.69
CA THR A 72 7.22 17.04 -94.84
C THR A 72 6.68 15.74 -95.44
N VAL A 73 7.55 14.72 -95.59
CA VAL A 73 7.14 13.41 -96.12
C VAL A 73 6.22 12.68 -95.14
N LEU A 74 6.51 12.72 -93.85
CA LEU A 74 5.63 12.11 -92.84
C LEU A 74 4.26 12.78 -92.82
N ARG A 75 4.18 14.11 -92.97
CA ARG A 75 2.92 14.83 -93.12
C ARG A 75 2.14 14.38 -94.35
N ASP A 76 2.81 14.27 -95.50
CA ASP A 76 2.20 13.80 -96.76
C ASP A 76 1.65 12.35 -96.62
N ILE A 77 2.35 11.49 -95.86
CA ILE A 77 2.00 10.08 -95.67
C ILE A 77 0.91 9.88 -94.61
N THR A 78 0.86 10.71 -93.57
CA THR A 78 -0.11 10.61 -92.47
C THR A 78 -1.56 10.72 -92.96
N VAL A 79 -1.79 11.46 -94.06
CA VAL A 79 -3.13 11.65 -94.65
C VAL A 79 -3.58 10.45 -95.48
N LEU A 80 -2.68 9.52 -95.83
CA LEU A 80 -2.99 8.42 -96.75
C LEU A 80 -3.85 7.30 -96.14
N HIS A 81 -3.84 7.12 -94.81
CA HIS A 81 -4.64 6.10 -94.11
C HIS A 81 -4.75 6.40 -92.61
N ALA A 82 -5.88 6.06 -91.97
CA ALA A 82 -6.15 6.37 -90.56
C ALA A 82 -5.17 5.73 -89.56
N ASP A 83 -4.69 4.51 -89.84
CA ASP A 83 -3.73 3.79 -88.97
C ASP A 83 -2.28 4.30 -89.06
N ILE A 84 -1.91 5.02 -90.12
CA ILE A 84 -0.52 5.46 -90.33
C ILE A 84 0.00 6.33 -89.17
N PRO A 85 -0.77 7.30 -88.63
CA PRO A 85 -0.36 8.01 -87.42
C PRO A 85 0.06 7.09 -86.26
N SER A 86 -0.69 6.01 -86.02
CA SER A 86 -0.37 5.04 -84.96
C SER A 86 0.89 4.24 -85.28
N VAL A 87 1.07 3.83 -86.54
CA VAL A 87 2.24 3.08 -87.00
C VAL A 87 3.52 3.90 -86.91
N ILE A 88 3.45 5.17 -87.33
CA ILE A 88 4.57 6.12 -87.19
C ILE A 88 4.92 6.27 -85.72
N LEU A 89 3.91 6.40 -84.85
CA LEU A 89 4.15 6.58 -83.42
C LEU A 89 4.74 5.33 -82.75
N ASP A 90 4.33 4.13 -83.15
CA ASP A 90 4.94 2.89 -82.66
C ASP A 90 6.43 2.81 -83.07
N VAL A 91 6.77 3.24 -84.28
CA VAL A 91 8.17 3.36 -84.74
C VAL A 91 8.93 4.43 -83.96
N VAL A 92 8.29 5.57 -83.68
CA VAL A 92 8.87 6.63 -82.84
C VAL A 92 9.10 6.14 -81.41
N SER A 93 8.23 5.30 -80.84
CA SER A 93 8.41 4.68 -79.52
C SER A 93 9.61 3.73 -79.49
N VAL A 94 9.85 2.97 -80.56
CA VAL A 94 11.07 2.15 -80.68
C VAL A 94 12.33 3.02 -80.76
N LEU A 95 12.30 4.09 -81.56
CA LEU A 95 13.41 5.05 -81.63
C LEU A 95 13.61 5.83 -80.33
N ASP A 96 12.56 6.05 -79.55
CA ASP A 96 12.64 6.63 -78.20
C ASP A 96 13.51 5.75 -77.31
N ALA A 97 13.20 4.44 -77.24
CA ALA A 97 13.96 3.48 -76.46
C ALA A 97 15.43 3.35 -76.92
N GLU A 98 15.69 3.44 -78.23
CA GLU A 98 17.05 3.37 -78.79
C GLU A 98 17.87 4.64 -78.49
N THR A 99 17.23 5.82 -78.51
CA THR A 99 17.93 7.12 -78.31
C THR A 99 18.00 7.57 -76.86
N CYS A 100 17.18 7.01 -75.96
CA CYS A 100 17.10 7.44 -74.56
C CYS A 100 18.36 7.10 -73.72
N SER A 101 19.24 6.22 -74.20
CA SER A 101 20.44 5.80 -73.44
C SER A 101 21.53 6.88 -73.36
N ASP A 102 21.60 7.81 -74.33
CA ASP A 102 22.58 8.91 -74.35
C ASP A 102 21.89 10.26 -74.60
N VAL A 103 21.60 10.97 -73.50
CA VAL A 103 20.87 12.25 -73.50
C VAL A 103 21.64 13.37 -74.20
N GLN A 104 22.98 13.27 -74.33
CA GLN A 104 23.82 14.29 -74.96
C GLN A 104 24.11 14.03 -76.44
N SER A 105 23.63 12.90 -76.98
CA SER A 105 23.80 12.58 -78.39
C SER A 105 23.06 13.58 -79.29
N GLU A 106 23.70 13.98 -80.40
CA GLU A 106 23.05 14.76 -81.46
C GLU A 106 21.81 14.01 -82.00
N GLU A 107 21.83 12.67 -82.00
CA GLU A 107 20.69 11.84 -82.41
C GLU A 107 19.49 12.05 -81.49
N ARG A 108 19.68 12.17 -80.17
CA ARG A 108 18.61 12.42 -79.20
C ARG A 108 18.03 13.83 -79.32
N THR A 109 18.89 14.83 -79.56
CA THR A 109 18.44 16.20 -79.83
C THR A 109 17.63 16.27 -81.13
N ASN A 110 18.05 15.54 -82.16
CA ASN A 110 17.33 15.42 -83.42
C ASN A 110 15.99 14.68 -83.23
N PHE A 111 15.95 13.65 -82.39
CA PHE A 111 14.75 12.92 -82.03
C PHE A 111 13.71 13.81 -81.35
N CYS A 112 14.09 14.53 -80.28
CA CYS A 112 13.19 15.42 -79.57
C CYS A 112 12.65 16.54 -80.49
N TYR A 113 13.46 17.04 -81.43
CA TYR A 113 12.99 17.99 -82.44
C TYR A 113 11.94 17.38 -83.37
N ILE A 114 12.19 16.19 -83.91
CA ILE A 114 11.26 15.49 -84.80
C ILE A 114 9.94 15.19 -84.07
N VAL A 115 10.00 14.67 -82.84
CA VAL A 115 8.81 14.37 -82.01
C VAL A 115 7.98 15.63 -81.75
N ARG A 116 8.63 16.76 -81.43
CA ARG A 116 7.94 18.04 -81.22
C ARG A 116 7.21 18.53 -82.48
N GLU A 117 7.85 18.42 -83.63
CA GLU A 117 7.25 18.86 -84.90
C GLU A 117 6.20 17.86 -85.45
N LEU A 118 6.18 16.62 -84.95
CA LEU A 118 5.14 15.61 -85.24
C LEU A 118 3.85 15.85 -84.44
N GLU A 119 3.92 16.52 -83.29
CA GLU A 119 2.77 16.82 -82.40
C GLU A 119 1.55 17.43 -83.12
N PRO A 120 1.69 18.41 -84.04
CA PRO A 120 0.55 19.05 -84.69
C PRO A 120 -0.29 18.12 -85.58
N PHE A 121 0.24 16.97 -86.00
CA PHE A 121 -0.45 16.06 -86.92
C PHE A 121 -0.54 14.59 -86.48
N LEU A 122 0.13 14.19 -85.39
CA LEU A 122 0.00 12.84 -84.80
C LEU A 122 -0.89 12.75 -83.54
N SER A 123 -1.61 13.83 -83.18
CA SER A 123 -2.46 13.95 -81.99
C SER A 123 -1.71 13.89 -80.66
N ASP A 124 -1.87 14.94 -79.85
CA ASP A 124 -1.32 15.08 -78.49
C ASP A 124 -1.68 13.89 -77.56
N LYS A 125 -2.88 13.30 -77.73
CA LYS A 125 -3.32 12.17 -76.90
C LYS A 125 -2.52 10.90 -77.16
N LEU A 126 -2.20 10.62 -78.42
CA LEU A 126 -1.48 9.41 -78.80
C LEU A 126 -0.02 9.50 -78.35
N LEU A 127 0.63 10.64 -78.53
CA LEU A 127 1.99 10.89 -78.05
C LEU A 127 2.13 10.65 -76.54
N LYS A 128 1.16 11.15 -75.75
CA LYS A 128 1.14 10.97 -74.29
C LYS A 128 0.86 9.53 -73.85
N GLU A 129 0.23 8.71 -74.68
CA GLU A 129 -0.05 7.30 -74.38
C GLU A 129 1.18 6.41 -74.60
N ARG A 130 2.00 6.70 -75.63
CA ARG A 130 3.05 5.79 -76.12
C ARG A 130 4.49 6.19 -75.78
N LEU A 131 4.74 7.44 -75.40
CA LEU A 131 6.09 7.92 -75.06
C LEU A 131 6.29 8.02 -73.54
N GLU A 132 7.55 7.89 -73.11
CA GLU A 132 7.89 8.03 -71.70
C GLU A 132 7.76 9.47 -71.20
N ILE A 133 7.50 9.64 -69.90
CA ILE A 133 7.27 10.94 -69.26
C ILE A 133 8.50 11.85 -69.41
N ASP A 134 9.70 11.28 -69.39
CA ASP A 134 10.96 12.02 -69.51
C ASP A 134 11.16 12.52 -70.95
N THR A 135 10.92 11.67 -71.96
CA THR A 135 10.91 12.07 -73.37
C THR A 135 9.88 13.15 -73.69
N LEU A 136 8.68 13.05 -73.13
CA LEU A 136 7.63 14.04 -73.31
C LEU A 136 7.98 15.41 -72.68
N GLN A 137 8.81 15.43 -71.62
CA GLN A 137 9.36 16.67 -71.07
C GLN A 137 10.46 17.23 -71.98
N ASP A 138 11.39 16.40 -72.45
CA ASP A 138 12.49 16.80 -73.33
C ASP A 138 12.00 17.33 -74.69
N ALA A 139 10.94 16.75 -75.25
CA ALA A 139 10.30 17.22 -76.48
C ALA A 139 9.45 18.49 -76.28
N GLY A 140 9.18 18.90 -75.04
CA GLY A 140 8.41 20.10 -74.69
C GLY A 140 6.88 19.94 -74.72
N THR A 141 6.37 18.74 -75.00
CA THR A 141 4.94 18.38 -75.00
C THR A 141 4.35 18.37 -73.57
N LEU A 142 5.15 17.99 -72.56
CA LEU A 142 4.82 18.11 -71.13
C LEU A 142 5.63 19.24 -70.49
N LYS A 143 5.02 20.41 -70.31
CA LYS A 143 5.68 21.61 -69.75
C LYS A 143 5.86 21.62 -68.23
N ASN A 144 5.30 20.65 -67.49
CA ASN A 144 5.14 20.74 -66.03
C ASN A 144 5.74 19.55 -65.28
N LYS A 145 6.82 19.79 -64.51
CA LYS A 145 7.45 18.80 -63.61
C LYS A 145 6.51 18.26 -62.52
N LEU A 146 5.42 18.97 -62.19
CA LEU A 146 4.40 18.51 -61.22
C LEU A 146 3.60 17.30 -61.71
N PHE A 147 3.64 16.98 -63.01
CA PHE A 147 2.96 15.82 -63.57
C PHE A 147 3.50 14.51 -62.97
N TYR A 148 4.82 14.39 -62.81
CA TYR A 148 5.46 13.20 -62.24
C TYR A 148 4.98 12.92 -60.81
N THR A 149 4.93 13.95 -59.97
CA THR A 149 4.41 13.85 -58.59
C THR A 149 2.91 13.48 -58.57
N LYS A 150 2.11 14.01 -59.51
CA LYS A 150 0.69 13.65 -59.62
C LYS A 150 0.52 12.20 -60.10
N PHE A 151 1.30 11.76 -61.08
CA PHE A 151 1.30 10.39 -61.59
C PHE A 151 1.63 9.40 -60.48
N ILE A 152 2.69 9.64 -59.71
CA ILE A 152 3.04 8.82 -58.54
C ILE A 152 1.89 8.81 -57.53
N LYS A 153 1.35 9.97 -57.15
CA LYS A 153 0.22 10.03 -56.19
C LYS A 153 -1.01 9.25 -56.66
N ILE A 154 -1.35 9.32 -57.95
CA ILE A 154 -2.48 8.58 -58.53
C ILE A 154 -2.18 7.08 -58.53
N LYS A 155 -0.99 6.67 -58.99
CA LYS A 155 -0.55 5.27 -58.99
C LYS A 155 -0.55 4.70 -57.57
N THR A 156 0.00 5.43 -56.60
CA THR A 156 -0.04 5.06 -55.19
C THR A 156 -1.47 4.92 -54.67
N LYS A 157 -2.35 5.89 -54.98
CA LYS A 157 -3.76 5.84 -54.58
C LYS A 157 -4.51 4.67 -55.22
N LEU A 158 -4.20 4.32 -56.47
CA LEU A 158 -4.93 3.28 -57.20
C LEU A 158 -4.49 1.87 -56.79
N TYR A 159 -3.19 1.67 -56.56
CA TYR A 159 -2.64 0.34 -56.29
C TYR A 159 -2.41 0.04 -54.80
N TYR A 160 -2.15 1.04 -53.96
CA TYR A 160 -1.72 0.82 -52.58
C TYR A 160 -2.72 1.32 -51.52
N LYS A 161 -3.70 2.16 -51.90
CA LYS A 161 -4.74 2.59 -50.96
C LYS A 161 -5.78 1.48 -50.80
N GLN A 162 -5.81 0.86 -49.63
CA GLN A 162 -6.90 -0.03 -49.26
C GLN A 162 -8.23 0.74 -49.25
N ARG A 163 -9.27 0.16 -49.84
CA ARG A 163 -10.63 0.71 -49.81
C ARG A 163 -11.31 0.28 -48.50
N LYS A 164 -10.90 0.87 -47.39
CA LYS A 164 -11.54 0.71 -46.08
C LYS A 164 -12.08 2.06 -45.64
N PHE A 165 -13.31 2.08 -45.14
CA PHE A 165 -13.98 3.30 -44.69
C PHE A 165 -13.93 3.36 -43.17
N ASN A 166 -13.22 4.35 -42.62
CA ASN A 166 -13.02 4.52 -41.18
C ASN A 166 -13.98 5.56 -40.58
N LEU A 167 -14.49 6.48 -41.41
CA LEU A 167 -15.34 7.57 -40.93
C LEU A 167 -16.82 7.28 -41.20
N PHE A 168 -17.70 7.68 -40.28
CA PHE A 168 -19.15 7.56 -40.44
C PHE A 168 -19.71 8.22 -41.72
N ARG A 169 -19.04 9.27 -42.20
CA ARG A 169 -19.43 10.02 -43.39
C ARG A 169 -19.07 9.31 -44.70
N GLU A 170 -18.09 8.42 -44.63
CA GLU A 170 -17.65 7.64 -45.80
C GLU A 170 -18.63 6.51 -46.10
N GLU A 171 -19.14 5.84 -45.06
CA GLU A 171 -20.06 4.71 -45.21
C GLU A 171 -21.13 4.71 -44.11
N SER A 172 -22.12 5.59 -44.24
CA SER A 172 -23.13 5.82 -43.18
C SER A 172 -24.07 4.63 -42.97
N GLU A 173 -24.45 3.93 -44.04
CA GLU A 173 -25.39 2.81 -43.95
C GLU A 173 -24.78 1.63 -43.19
N GLY A 174 -23.56 1.24 -43.55
CA GLY A 174 -22.86 0.13 -42.89
C GLY A 174 -22.69 0.35 -41.39
N TYR A 175 -22.25 1.56 -40.98
CA TYR A 175 -22.11 1.90 -39.56
C TYR A 175 -23.45 2.00 -38.83
N SER A 176 -24.49 2.56 -39.44
CA SER A 176 -25.83 2.60 -38.83
C SER A 176 -26.38 1.19 -38.60
N LYS A 177 -26.23 0.28 -39.56
CA LYS A 177 -26.64 -1.13 -39.40
C LYS A 177 -25.88 -1.83 -38.28
N LEU A 178 -24.56 -1.62 -38.19
CA LEU A 178 -23.74 -2.17 -37.11
C LEU A 178 -24.20 -1.69 -35.73
N ILE A 179 -24.46 -0.39 -35.57
CA ILE A 179 -24.94 0.18 -34.30
C ILE A 179 -26.31 -0.38 -33.91
N VAL A 180 -27.25 -0.46 -34.86
CA VAL A 180 -28.60 -0.99 -34.61
C VAL A 180 -28.53 -2.47 -34.21
N GLU A 181 -27.75 -3.26 -34.94
CA GLU A 181 -27.61 -4.69 -34.66
C GLU A 181 -27.04 -4.93 -33.26
N LEU A 182 -26.01 -4.16 -32.89
CA LEU A 182 -25.41 -4.27 -31.57
C LEU A 182 -26.38 -3.86 -30.45
N ASN A 183 -27.28 -2.90 -30.66
CA ASN A 183 -28.08 -2.25 -29.61
C ASN A 183 -29.59 -2.56 -29.61
N HIS A 184 -30.08 -3.56 -30.35
CA HIS A 184 -31.51 -3.90 -30.35
C HIS A 184 -31.98 -4.58 -29.04
N GLU A 185 -33.27 -4.46 -28.70
CA GLU A 185 -33.86 -4.87 -27.39
C GLU A 185 -33.80 -6.39 -27.08
N GLY A 186 -33.25 -7.23 -27.96
CA GLY A 186 -33.12 -8.69 -27.80
C GLY A 186 -31.68 -9.22 -27.74
N VAL A 187 -30.68 -8.36 -27.92
CA VAL A 187 -29.26 -8.74 -28.09
C VAL A 187 -28.71 -9.53 -26.91
N ASP A 188 -29.12 -9.19 -25.69
CA ASP A 188 -28.63 -9.82 -24.46
C ASP A 188 -28.98 -11.31 -24.36
N LYS A 189 -29.94 -11.79 -25.17
CA LYS A 189 -30.34 -13.21 -25.27
C LYS A 189 -29.77 -13.91 -26.52
N ALA A 190 -29.12 -13.16 -27.41
CA ALA A 190 -28.56 -13.68 -28.64
C ALA A 190 -27.25 -14.43 -28.39
N ASP A 191 -26.89 -15.36 -29.27
CA ASP A 191 -25.58 -16.01 -29.22
C ASP A 191 -24.51 -15.08 -29.83
N TRP A 192 -23.37 -14.95 -29.15
CA TRP A 192 -22.27 -14.09 -29.61
C TRP A 192 -21.74 -14.55 -30.98
N LYS A 193 -21.88 -15.84 -31.33
CA LYS A 193 -21.49 -16.39 -32.64
C LYS A 193 -22.32 -15.84 -33.78
N SER A 194 -23.65 -15.86 -33.63
CA SER A 194 -24.54 -15.28 -34.64
C SER A 194 -24.29 -13.80 -34.84
N LEU A 195 -24.04 -13.07 -33.74
CA LEU A 195 -23.73 -11.66 -33.80
C LEU A 195 -22.38 -11.40 -34.49
N LEU A 196 -21.36 -12.22 -34.22
CA LEU A 196 -20.07 -12.14 -34.87
C LEU A 196 -20.15 -12.36 -36.39
N GLU A 197 -20.93 -13.35 -36.83
CA GLU A 197 -21.16 -13.61 -38.26
C GLU A 197 -21.83 -12.41 -38.95
N ILE A 198 -22.83 -11.80 -38.29
CA ILE A 198 -23.50 -10.60 -38.81
C ILE A 198 -22.50 -9.44 -38.91
N ILE A 199 -21.70 -9.19 -37.87
CA ILE A 199 -20.68 -8.12 -37.88
C ILE A 199 -19.67 -8.34 -39.00
N GLN A 200 -19.16 -9.57 -39.17
CA GLN A 200 -18.23 -9.91 -40.25
C GLN A 200 -18.88 -9.70 -41.63
N SER A 201 -20.16 -10.05 -41.78
CA SER A 201 -20.91 -9.80 -43.02
C SER A 201 -21.05 -8.31 -43.33
N LEU A 202 -21.32 -7.48 -42.32
CA LEU A 202 -21.42 -6.02 -42.49
C LEU A 202 -20.07 -5.40 -42.85
N ILE A 203 -18.99 -5.83 -42.19
CA ILE A 203 -17.63 -5.38 -42.50
C ILE A 203 -17.26 -5.75 -43.94
N GLY A 204 -17.57 -6.97 -44.38
CA GLY A 204 -17.29 -7.43 -45.74
C GLY A 204 -18.14 -6.73 -46.81
N CYS A 205 -19.45 -6.57 -46.58
CA CYS A 205 -20.37 -5.94 -47.53
C CYS A 205 -20.08 -4.45 -47.74
N PHE A 206 -19.78 -3.73 -46.67
CA PHE A 206 -19.60 -2.27 -46.70
C PHE A 206 -18.13 -1.83 -46.65
N ASN A 207 -17.18 -2.76 -46.63
CA ASN A 207 -15.74 -2.47 -46.48
C ASN A 207 -15.43 -1.56 -45.28
N LEU A 208 -16.07 -1.82 -44.14
CA LEU A 208 -15.87 -1.05 -42.91
C LEU A 208 -14.46 -1.28 -42.36
N ASP A 209 -13.91 -0.27 -41.68
CA ASP A 209 -12.65 -0.43 -40.98
C ASP A 209 -12.83 -1.32 -39.73
N PRO A 210 -12.07 -2.43 -39.58
CA PRO A 210 -12.23 -3.34 -38.45
C PRO A 210 -11.94 -2.73 -37.08
N ASN A 211 -11.00 -1.77 -37.00
CA ASN A 211 -10.67 -1.11 -35.73
C ASN A 211 -11.79 -0.14 -35.33
N ARG A 212 -12.42 0.53 -36.29
CA ARG A 212 -13.59 1.36 -36.03
C ARG A 212 -14.81 0.53 -35.63
N ALA A 213 -15.00 -0.65 -36.24
CA ALA A 213 -16.03 -1.58 -35.81
C ALA A 213 -15.79 -2.07 -34.36
N LEU A 214 -14.53 -2.36 -33.97
CA LEU A 214 -14.19 -2.67 -32.58
C LEU A 214 -14.57 -1.52 -31.63
N ASP A 215 -14.24 -0.30 -32.00
CA ASP A 215 -14.55 0.91 -31.24
C ASP A 215 -16.05 1.05 -30.96
N ILE A 216 -16.90 0.75 -31.95
CA ILE A 216 -18.38 0.76 -31.82
C ILE A 216 -18.88 -0.41 -30.98
N ILE A 217 -18.26 -1.59 -31.08
CA ILE A 217 -18.56 -2.73 -30.20
C ILE A 217 -18.28 -2.36 -28.74
N LEU A 218 -17.14 -1.70 -28.48
CA LEU A 218 -16.78 -1.22 -27.14
C LEU A 218 -17.74 -0.14 -26.64
N GLU A 219 -18.14 0.83 -27.46
CA GLU A 219 -19.17 1.84 -27.10
C GLU A 219 -20.53 1.19 -26.78
N SER A 220 -20.89 0.15 -27.54
CA SER A 220 -22.12 -0.61 -27.30
C SER A 220 -22.04 -1.43 -26.01
N PHE A 221 -20.84 -1.87 -25.61
CA PHE A 221 -20.61 -2.52 -24.33
C PHE A 221 -20.58 -1.52 -23.17
N GLU A 222 -20.03 -0.32 -23.36
CA GLU A 222 -20.06 0.77 -22.37
C GLU A 222 -21.50 1.17 -22.02
N SER A 223 -22.42 1.19 -22.98
CA SER A 223 -23.82 1.49 -22.71
C SER A 223 -24.58 0.37 -21.98
N ARG A 224 -24.06 -0.87 -22.00
CA ARG A 224 -24.67 -2.09 -21.42
C ARG A 224 -23.63 -2.97 -20.73
N THR A 225 -23.03 -2.42 -19.68
CA THR A 225 -22.00 -3.11 -18.89
C THR A 225 -22.49 -4.39 -18.21
N HIS A 226 -23.81 -4.59 -18.07
CA HIS A 226 -24.41 -5.81 -17.52
C HIS A 226 -24.42 -6.99 -18.48
N SER A 227 -24.17 -6.78 -19.77
CA SER A 227 -24.19 -7.81 -20.83
C SER A 227 -22.80 -8.39 -21.10
N ASP A 228 -21.99 -8.54 -20.05
CA ASP A 228 -20.62 -9.06 -20.08
C ASP A 228 -20.54 -10.48 -20.69
N GLN A 229 -21.54 -11.32 -20.43
CA GLN A 229 -21.63 -12.69 -20.98
C GLN A 229 -21.70 -12.73 -22.51
N LEU A 230 -22.17 -11.66 -23.16
CA LEU A 230 -22.23 -11.56 -24.62
C LEU A 230 -20.99 -10.88 -25.18
N PHE A 231 -20.67 -9.68 -24.68
CA PHE A 231 -19.64 -8.83 -25.28
C PHE A 231 -18.23 -9.37 -25.07
N ILE A 232 -17.94 -10.03 -23.95
CA ILE A 232 -16.60 -10.55 -23.68
C ILE A 232 -16.22 -11.67 -24.67
N PRO A 233 -17.04 -12.73 -24.86
CA PRO A 233 -16.80 -13.70 -25.91
C PRO A 233 -16.77 -13.08 -27.30
N LEU A 234 -17.64 -12.11 -27.59
CA LEU A 234 -17.68 -11.43 -28.89
C LEU A 234 -16.36 -10.73 -29.21
N ILE A 235 -15.86 -9.89 -28.30
CA ILE A 235 -14.60 -9.15 -28.48
C ILE A 235 -13.42 -10.12 -28.64
N LYS A 236 -13.35 -11.13 -27.76
CA LYS A 236 -12.27 -12.13 -27.77
C LYS A 236 -12.17 -12.90 -29.10
N ASN A 237 -13.30 -13.16 -29.76
CA ASN A 237 -13.34 -13.88 -31.03
C ASN A 237 -13.36 -12.97 -32.27
N TYR A 238 -13.73 -11.70 -32.12
CA TYR A 238 -13.69 -10.71 -33.20
C TYR A 238 -12.26 -10.23 -33.47
N MET A 239 -11.56 -9.79 -32.43
CA MET A 239 -10.17 -9.36 -32.48
C MET A 239 -9.41 -9.98 -31.31
N GLY A 240 -8.61 -11.01 -31.60
CA GLY A 240 -7.87 -11.75 -30.58
C GLY A 240 -6.54 -11.12 -30.18
N ASP A 241 -6.17 -9.96 -30.73
CA ASP A 241 -4.91 -9.27 -30.42
C ASP A 241 -5.12 -8.23 -29.29
N PRO A 242 -4.56 -8.46 -28.09
CA PRO A 242 -4.70 -7.55 -26.96
C PRO A 242 -4.12 -6.16 -27.21
N GLN A 243 -3.12 -6.02 -28.09
CA GLN A 243 -2.47 -4.73 -28.35
C GLN A 243 -3.42 -3.79 -29.09
N VAL A 244 -4.10 -4.28 -30.13
CA VAL A 244 -5.07 -3.50 -30.90
C VAL A 244 -6.22 -3.04 -30.02
N ILE A 245 -6.72 -3.92 -29.13
CA ILE A 245 -7.78 -3.56 -28.17
C ILE A 245 -7.29 -2.46 -27.22
N SER A 246 -6.09 -2.61 -26.66
CA SER A 246 -5.49 -1.61 -25.76
C SER A 246 -5.23 -0.28 -26.44
N GLU A 247 -4.83 -0.24 -27.72
CA GLU A 247 -4.66 0.99 -28.49
C GLU A 247 -5.98 1.76 -28.67
N VAL A 248 -7.06 1.06 -29.03
CA VAL A 248 -8.40 1.65 -29.18
C VAL A 248 -8.91 2.17 -27.84
N LEU A 249 -8.78 1.37 -26.78
CA LEU A 249 -9.13 1.79 -25.41
C LEU A 249 -8.26 2.96 -24.94
N GLY A 250 -6.97 2.97 -25.27
CA GLY A 250 -6.03 4.04 -24.95
C GLY A 250 -6.42 5.37 -25.61
N PHE A 251 -6.88 5.33 -26.86
CA PHE A 251 -7.42 6.51 -27.55
C PHE A 251 -8.71 7.02 -26.87
N LYS A 252 -9.62 6.12 -26.46
CA LYS A 252 -10.82 6.50 -25.69
C LYS A 252 -10.47 7.12 -24.34
N LEU A 253 -9.53 6.52 -23.61
CA LEU A 253 -9.03 7.02 -22.31
C LEU A 253 -8.42 8.42 -22.43
N GLY A 254 -7.69 8.69 -23.52
CA GLY A 254 -7.10 10.00 -23.78
C GLY A 254 -8.14 11.12 -23.99
N ASN A 255 -9.33 10.77 -24.49
CA ASN A 255 -10.43 11.70 -24.76
C ASN A 255 -11.53 11.68 -23.69
N MET A 256 -11.31 10.95 -22.59
CA MET A 256 -12.30 10.84 -21.52
C MET A 256 -12.46 12.18 -20.78
N GLU A 257 -13.61 12.81 -20.94
CA GLU A 257 -13.94 14.04 -20.21
C GLU A 257 -14.32 13.74 -18.76
N VAL A 258 -13.72 14.51 -17.85
CA VAL A 258 -14.05 14.46 -16.42
C VAL A 258 -15.29 15.31 -16.17
N LEU A 259 -16.46 14.69 -16.20
CA LEU A 259 -17.74 15.33 -15.92
C LEU A 259 -17.89 15.60 -14.41
N GLU A 260 -18.36 16.79 -14.05
CA GLU A 260 -18.56 17.21 -12.64
C GLU A 260 -19.59 16.35 -11.87
N ASN A 261 -20.43 15.59 -12.58
CA ASN A 261 -21.55 14.85 -12.02
C ASN A 261 -21.27 13.36 -11.76
N TYR A 262 -20.03 12.88 -11.92
CA TYR A 262 -19.74 11.46 -11.70
C TYR A 262 -20.00 11.05 -10.25
N LYS A 263 -20.93 10.09 -10.07
CA LYS A 263 -21.17 9.41 -8.79
C LYS A 263 -20.53 8.03 -8.73
N GLU A 264 -20.26 7.44 -9.90
CA GLU A 264 -19.70 6.11 -10.09
C GLU A 264 -18.60 6.16 -11.16
N PRO A 265 -17.69 5.16 -11.22
CA PRO A 265 -16.70 5.06 -12.28
C PRO A 265 -17.36 5.16 -13.65
N PRO A 266 -16.77 5.90 -14.61
CA PRO A 266 -17.27 5.95 -15.97
C PRO A 266 -17.45 4.53 -16.54
N PRO A 267 -18.47 4.29 -17.37
CA PRO A 267 -18.73 2.95 -17.92
C PRO A 267 -17.53 2.34 -18.64
N LEU A 268 -16.73 3.15 -19.34
CA LEU A 268 -15.45 2.76 -19.95
C LEU A 268 -14.50 2.07 -18.96
N MET A 269 -14.36 2.61 -17.75
CA MET A 269 -13.50 2.00 -16.72
C MET A 269 -14.04 0.65 -16.24
N THR A 270 -15.36 0.51 -16.21
CA THR A 270 -16.02 -0.77 -15.88
C THR A 270 -15.81 -1.80 -16.99
N VAL A 271 -15.89 -1.40 -18.26
CA VAL A 271 -15.56 -2.24 -19.42
C VAL A 271 -14.11 -2.70 -19.38
N ILE A 272 -13.16 -1.79 -19.14
CA ILE A 272 -11.74 -2.13 -19.01
C ILE A 272 -11.53 -3.13 -17.86
N ALA A 273 -12.17 -2.91 -16.71
CA ALA A 273 -12.11 -3.82 -15.58
C ALA A 273 -12.65 -5.23 -15.91
N LEU A 274 -13.75 -5.33 -16.67
CA LEU A 274 -14.32 -6.60 -17.14
C LEU A 274 -13.40 -7.30 -18.15
N LEU A 275 -12.80 -6.57 -19.08
CA LEU A 275 -11.84 -7.12 -20.04
C LEU A 275 -10.56 -7.64 -19.36
N LEU A 276 -10.09 -6.95 -18.32
CA LEU A 276 -8.98 -7.41 -17.47
C LEU A 276 -9.36 -8.66 -16.68
N GLN A 277 -10.53 -8.68 -16.03
CA GLN A 277 -11.01 -9.84 -15.24
C GLN A 277 -11.08 -11.13 -16.09
N HIS A 278 -11.53 -11.01 -17.33
CA HIS A 278 -11.67 -12.13 -18.27
C HIS A 278 -10.40 -12.41 -19.09
N GLN A 279 -9.29 -11.70 -18.80
CA GLN A 279 -7.98 -11.87 -19.46
C GLN A 279 -8.06 -11.69 -20.99
N VAL A 280 -8.91 -10.77 -21.46
CA VAL A 280 -8.95 -10.36 -22.87
C VAL A 280 -7.79 -9.40 -23.16
N ILE A 281 -7.49 -8.53 -22.19
CA ILE A 281 -6.33 -7.64 -22.19
C ILE A 281 -5.49 -7.89 -20.93
N SER A 282 -4.18 -7.63 -21.00
CA SER A 282 -3.33 -7.68 -19.81
C SER A 282 -3.17 -6.29 -19.19
N LEU A 283 -2.84 -6.25 -17.89
CA LEU A 283 -2.54 -4.99 -17.22
C LEU A 283 -1.34 -4.28 -17.87
N ASP A 284 -0.35 -5.02 -18.35
CA ASP A 284 0.85 -4.48 -18.98
C ASP A 284 0.55 -3.76 -20.29
N ASP A 285 -0.49 -4.19 -21.02
CA ASP A 285 -0.89 -3.57 -22.28
C ASP A 285 -1.59 -2.23 -22.07
N ILE A 286 -2.47 -2.14 -21.06
CA ILE A 286 -3.31 -0.95 -20.83
C ILE A 286 -2.64 0.08 -19.91
N TYR A 287 -1.76 -0.35 -19.00
CA TYR A 287 -1.13 0.52 -18.01
C TYR A 287 -0.39 1.74 -18.60
N PRO A 288 0.35 1.63 -19.72
CA PRO A 288 1.02 2.77 -20.35
C PRO A 288 0.05 3.86 -20.86
N TRP A 289 -1.21 3.52 -21.09
CA TRP A 289 -2.24 4.45 -21.57
C TRP A 289 -2.95 5.21 -20.44
N LEU A 290 -2.84 4.72 -19.20
CA LEU A 290 -3.52 5.32 -18.05
C LEU A 290 -2.79 6.57 -17.57
N ARG A 291 -3.55 7.66 -17.41
CA ARG A 291 -3.04 8.93 -16.89
C ARG A 291 -3.46 9.16 -15.43
N PRO A 292 -2.67 9.89 -14.62
CA PRO A 292 -1.38 10.50 -14.93
C PRO A 292 -0.21 9.50 -14.89
N ASP A 293 0.92 9.90 -15.47
CA ASP A 293 2.17 9.12 -15.44
C ASP A 293 2.68 8.92 -14.00
N ASP A 294 3.35 7.80 -13.75
CA ASP A 294 3.85 7.46 -12.39
C ASP A 294 4.81 8.51 -11.85
N SER A 295 5.59 9.14 -12.72
CA SER A 295 6.51 10.21 -12.33
C SER A 295 5.81 11.46 -11.79
N ILE A 296 4.58 11.74 -12.28
CA ILE A 296 3.76 12.86 -11.79
C ILE A 296 3.16 12.48 -10.45
N MET A 297 2.56 11.28 -10.36
CA MET A 297 2.00 10.78 -9.10
C MET A 297 3.03 10.70 -7.97
N ALA A 298 4.25 10.23 -8.27
CA ALA A 298 5.33 10.17 -7.30
C ALA A 298 5.76 11.58 -6.82
N LYS A 299 5.86 12.55 -7.73
CA LYS A 299 6.17 13.95 -7.38
C LYS A 299 5.07 14.59 -6.53
N GLU A 300 3.80 14.30 -6.81
CA GLU A 300 2.67 14.77 -6.03
C GLU A 300 2.65 14.15 -4.62
N ALA A 301 2.89 12.85 -4.52
CA ALA A 301 3.00 12.15 -3.24
C ALA A 301 4.17 12.69 -2.39
N ASP A 302 5.34 12.90 -2.99
CA ASP A 302 6.50 13.52 -2.33
C ASP A 302 6.23 14.96 -1.89
N LYS A 303 5.51 15.72 -2.73
CA LYS A 303 5.10 17.09 -2.41
C LYS A 303 4.15 17.08 -1.21
N GLU A 304 3.17 16.18 -1.17
CA GLU A 304 2.27 16.04 -0.03
C GLU A 304 3.03 15.66 1.26
N LEU A 305 3.96 14.70 1.18
CA LEU A 305 4.76 14.31 2.33
C LEU A 305 5.56 15.51 2.88
N LYS A 306 6.20 16.29 1.99
CA LYS A 306 6.95 17.51 2.38
C LYS A 306 6.06 18.59 2.98
N THR A 307 4.88 18.84 2.41
CA THR A 307 3.95 19.86 2.95
C THR A 307 3.46 19.48 4.34
N VAL A 308 3.18 18.20 4.59
CA VAL A 308 2.80 17.70 5.92
C VAL A 308 3.96 17.80 6.92
N GLN A 309 5.19 17.45 6.52
CA GLN A 309 6.37 17.62 7.36
C GLN A 309 6.64 19.09 7.70
N ASP A 310 6.51 20.00 6.73
CA ASP A 310 6.61 21.45 6.94
C ASP A 310 5.52 21.94 7.89
N TYR A 311 4.29 21.45 7.74
CA TYR A 311 3.17 21.77 8.62
C TYR A 311 3.49 21.37 10.06
N ILE A 312 3.94 20.13 10.30
CA ILE A 312 4.30 19.65 11.65
C ILE A 312 5.47 20.43 12.25
N ARG A 313 6.48 20.79 11.44
CA ARG A 313 7.57 21.66 11.87
C ARG A 313 7.05 23.03 12.33
N LYS A 314 6.13 23.64 11.56
CA LYS A 314 5.48 24.91 11.95
C LYS A 314 4.66 24.78 13.23
N LEU A 315 3.94 23.67 13.43
CA LEU A 315 3.20 23.42 14.69
C LEU A 315 4.10 23.31 15.92
N SER A 316 5.37 22.95 15.72
CA SER A 316 6.36 22.78 16.80
C SER A 316 7.05 24.10 17.19
N ILE A 317 7.00 25.12 16.34
CA ILE A 317 7.57 26.45 16.60
C ILE A 317 6.61 27.22 17.51
N VAL A 318 7.04 27.51 18.74
CA VAL A 318 6.30 28.36 19.66
C VAL A 318 6.43 29.81 19.20
N SER A 319 5.35 30.37 18.63
CA SER A 319 5.30 31.78 18.23
C SER A 319 5.41 32.69 19.46
N THR A 320 6.37 33.62 19.43
CA THR A 320 6.60 34.64 20.48
C THR A 320 5.77 35.90 20.29
N LYS A 321 5.05 36.03 19.17
CA LYS A 321 4.03 37.08 19.01
C LYS A 321 2.82 36.66 19.84
N GLY A 322 2.31 37.56 20.70
CA GLY A 322 1.23 37.34 21.68
C GLY A 322 -0.02 36.67 21.11
N PRO A 323 -1.07 36.42 21.92
CA PRO A 323 -2.17 35.52 21.57
C PRO A 323 -2.93 36.01 20.34
N GLN A 324 -2.43 35.70 19.14
CA GLN A 324 -3.26 35.69 17.96
C GLN A 324 -4.30 34.62 18.22
N VAL A 325 -5.54 34.98 17.89
CA VAL A 325 -6.71 34.12 17.87
C VAL A 325 -6.49 33.04 16.79
N ASN A 326 -5.48 32.21 16.95
CA ASN A 326 -5.51 30.86 16.42
C ASN A 326 -6.41 30.11 17.41
N GLY A 327 -7.72 30.41 17.35
CA GLY A 327 -8.72 29.47 17.84
C GLY A 327 -8.28 28.11 17.35
N ALA A 328 -8.19 27.13 18.26
CA ALA A 328 -7.68 25.79 17.99
C ALA A 328 -8.13 25.42 16.60
N ALA A 329 -7.20 25.41 15.63
CA ALA A 329 -7.56 25.31 14.22
C ALA A 329 -8.38 24.04 14.12
N GLU A 330 -9.70 24.20 14.07
CA GLU A 330 -10.59 23.06 13.95
C GLU A 330 -10.20 22.47 12.61
N TYR A 331 -9.90 21.18 12.66
CA TYR A 331 -9.65 20.37 11.50
C TYR A 331 -10.77 20.64 10.50
N VAL A 332 -10.48 21.46 9.49
CA VAL A 332 -11.16 21.36 8.22
C VAL A 332 -10.36 20.27 7.53
N GLU A 333 -10.92 19.06 7.52
CA GLU A 333 -10.56 18.06 6.54
C GLU A 333 -10.53 18.80 5.20
N GLU A 334 -9.33 19.03 4.65
CA GLU A 334 -9.21 19.41 3.24
C GLU A 334 -9.82 18.24 2.50
N LYS A 335 -11.13 18.30 2.25
CA LYS A 335 -11.82 17.36 1.40
C LYS A 335 -11.07 17.45 0.09
N SER A 336 -10.32 16.39 -0.23
CA SER A 336 -9.68 16.23 -1.53
C SER A 336 -10.74 16.55 -2.57
N ASP A 337 -10.44 17.48 -3.48
CA ASP A 337 -11.39 17.87 -4.50
C ASP A 337 -11.83 16.60 -5.24
N PRO A 338 -13.13 16.26 -5.26
CA PRO A 338 -13.61 15.11 -6.02
C PRO A 338 -13.10 15.09 -7.47
N GLN A 339 -12.83 16.28 -8.03
CA GLN A 339 -12.30 16.45 -9.38
C GLN A 339 -10.86 15.92 -9.53
N GLU A 340 -10.01 16.07 -8.51
CA GLU A 340 -8.65 15.52 -8.54
C GLU A 340 -8.69 13.98 -8.60
N TYR A 341 -9.63 13.35 -7.90
CA TYR A 341 -9.80 11.90 -7.98
C TYR A 341 -10.25 11.44 -9.36
N TRP A 342 -11.26 12.09 -9.94
CA TRP A 342 -11.80 11.68 -11.24
C TRP A 342 -10.84 11.92 -12.41
N SER A 343 -9.91 12.87 -12.27
CA SER A 343 -8.84 13.07 -13.24
C SER A 343 -7.76 11.99 -13.20
N ASN A 344 -7.65 11.25 -12.08
CA ASN A 344 -6.71 10.15 -11.94
C ASN A 344 -7.32 8.82 -12.37
N GLN A 345 -7.09 8.45 -13.64
CA GLN A 345 -7.65 7.25 -14.25
C GLN A 345 -7.21 5.96 -13.57
N LYS A 346 -5.98 5.92 -13.01
CA LYS A 346 -5.45 4.75 -12.30
C LYS A 346 -6.24 4.47 -11.02
N LEU A 347 -6.60 5.52 -10.27
CA LEU A 347 -7.40 5.39 -9.06
C LEU A 347 -8.85 5.04 -9.37
N VAL A 348 -9.42 5.61 -10.43
CA VAL A 348 -10.79 5.27 -10.89
C VAL A 348 -10.86 3.83 -11.39
N LEU A 349 -9.83 3.34 -12.09
CA LEU A 349 -9.73 1.94 -12.51
C LEU A 349 -9.64 0.99 -11.31
N CYS A 350 -8.93 1.39 -10.24
CA CYS A 350 -8.92 0.62 -8.99
C CYS A 350 -10.34 0.45 -8.40
N GLU A 351 -11.14 1.51 -8.37
CA GLU A 351 -12.54 1.43 -7.94
C GLU A 351 -13.37 0.52 -8.85
N ALA A 352 -13.19 0.61 -10.17
CA ALA A 352 -13.91 -0.20 -11.14
C ALA A 352 -13.57 -1.71 -11.02
N LEU A 353 -12.27 -2.05 -10.91
CA LEU A 353 -11.82 -3.44 -10.71
C LEU A 353 -12.42 -4.06 -9.45
N LEU A 354 -12.49 -3.30 -8.36
CA LEU A 354 -13.09 -3.76 -7.11
C LEU A 354 -14.61 -3.95 -7.21
N LYS A 355 -15.32 -3.06 -7.92
CA LYS A 355 -16.77 -3.24 -8.17
C LYS A 355 -17.07 -4.49 -9.01
N VAL A 356 -16.19 -4.80 -9.96
CA VAL A 356 -16.25 -6.02 -10.81
C VAL A 356 -15.75 -7.27 -10.06
N ASN A 357 -15.10 -7.09 -8.90
CA ASN A 357 -14.49 -8.14 -8.06
C ASN A 357 -13.26 -8.81 -8.70
N ALA A 358 -12.49 -8.07 -9.49
CA ALA A 358 -11.23 -8.50 -10.11
C ALA A 358 -10.05 -8.28 -9.13
N TRP A 359 -9.95 -9.14 -8.11
CA TRP A 359 -8.98 -8.99 -7.02
C TRP A 359 -7.51 -9.07 -7.48
N ARG A 360 -7.17 -10.00 -8.37
CA ARG A 360 -5.77 -10.24 -8.78
C ARG A 360 -5.22 -9.06 -9.56
N GLU A 361 -6.02 -8.55 -10.49
CA GLU A 361 -5.72 -7.43 -11.36
C GLU A 361 -5.65 -6.14 -10.53
N PHE A 362 -6.56 -5.96 -9.57
CA PHE A 362 -6.51 -4.86 -8.62
C PHE A 362 -5.25 -4.89 -7.75
N ALA A 363 -4.90 -6.04 -7.17
CA ALA A 363 -3.71 -6.17 -6.34
C ALA A 363 -2.42 -5.87 -7.15
N ALA A 364 -2.36 -6.33 -8.40
CA ALA A 364 -1.25 -6.04 -9.30
C ALA A 364 -1.18 -4.54 -9.67
N LEU A 365 -2.31 -3.89 -9.93
CA LEU A 365 -2.35 -2.45 -10.20
C LEU A 365 -1.94 -1.64 -8.96
N SER A 366 -2.50 -1.97 -7.80
CA SER A 366 -2.21 -1.27 -6.54
C SER A 366 -0.75 -1.38 -6.13
N ALA A 367 -0.09 -2.51 -6.42
CA ALA A 367 1.33 -2.71 -6.13
C ALA A 367 2.26 -1.81 -6.98
N ARG A 368 1.78 -1.30 -8.13
CA ARG A 368 2.54 -0.40 -9.01
C ARG A 368 2.36 1.08 -8.64
N LEU A 369 1.36 1.42 -7.83
CA LEU A 369 1.08 2.82 -7.49
C LEU A 369 2.11 3.35 -6.49
N PRO A 370 2.61 4.59 -6.67
CA PRO A 370 3.59 5.19 -5.76
C PRO A 370 2.95 5.66 -4.43
N THR A 371 1.63 5.61 -4.31
CA THR A 371 0.88 6.11 -3.16
C THR A 371 0.78 5.08 -2.05
N ASN A 372 1.27 5.42 -0.85
CA ASN A 372 1.23 4.56 0.34
C ASN A 372 -0.17 4.41 0.97
N ILE A 373 -1.16 5.20 0.56
CA ILE A 373 -2.50 5.22 1.14
C ILE A 373 -3.54 4.99 0.04
N MET A 374 -4.48 4.10 0.32
CA MET A 374 -5.64 3.89 -0.54
C MET A 374 -6.67 5.02 -0.36
N PRO A 375 -7.09 5.72 -1.43
CA PRO A 375 -8.13 6.73 -1.36
C PRO A 375 -9.47 6.16 -0.88
N GLN A 376 -10.36 7.04 -0.41
CA GLN A 376 -11.65 6.65 0.19
C GLN A 376 -12.51 5.76 -0.70
N ARG A 377 -12.65 6.08 -2.00
CA ARG A 377 -13.59 5.36 -2.87
C ARG A 377 -13.14 3.92 -3.19
N PRO A 378 -11.88 3.66 -3.62
CA PRO A 378 -11.37 2.30 -3.72
C PRO A 378 -11.38 1.56 -2.37
N ALA A 379 -11.05 2.24 -1.26
CA ALA A 379 -11.08 1.64 0.06
C ALA A 379 -12.49 1.12 0.43
N VAL A 380 -13.55 1.91 0.21
CA VAL A 380 -14.93 1.48 0.46
C VAL A 380 -15.35 0.34 -0.48
N ALA A 381 -14.93 0.37 -1.74
CA ALA A 381 -15.20 -0.73 -2.68
C ALA A 381 -14.53 -2.04 -2.22
N LEU A 382 -13.28 -1.97 -1.74
CA LEU A 382 -12.54 -3.10 -1.17
C LEU A 382 -13.23 -3.62 0.11
N CYS A 383 -13.67 -2.72 1.00
CA CYS A 383 -14.43 -3.10 2.19
C CYS A 383 -15.72 -3.85 1.85
N ASN A 384 -16.46 -3.42 0.82
CA ASN A 384 -17.68 -4.10 0.37
C ASN A 384 -17.39 -5.51 -0.15
N MET A 385 -16.30 -5.71 -0.89
CA MET A 385 -15.86 -7.04 -1.33
C MET A 385 -15.51 -7.92 -0.11
N LEU A 386 -14.72 -7.40 0.82
CA LEU A 386 -14.31 -8.13 2.02
C LEU A 386 -15.49 -8.53 2.90
N HIS A 387 -16.48 -7.64 3.05
CA HIS A 387 -17.73 -7.94 3.73
C HIS A 387 -18.42 -9.18 3.17
N ALA A 388 -18.50 -9.32 1.85
CA ALA A 388 -19.12 -10.48 1.21
C ALA A 388 -18.29 -11.75 1.39
N LEU A 389 -16.95 -11.65 1.34
CA LEU A 389 -16.04 -12.78 1.52
C LEU A 389 -16.07 -13.36 2.94
N VAL A 390 -16.11 -12.51 3.96
CA VAL A 390 -16.09 -12.95 5.38
C VAL A 390 -17.48 -13.26 5.94
N GLU A 391 -18.56 -12.89 5.25
CA GLU A 391 -19.93 -13.08 5.74
C GLU A 391 -20.27 -14.53 6.14
N PRO A 392 -19.91 -15.59 5.38
CA PRO A 392 -20.23 -16.97 5.77
C PRO A 392 -19.51 -17.36 7.06
N LEU A 393 -18.21 -17.09 7.15
CA LEU A 393 -17.37 -17.36 8.32
C LEU A 393 -17.86 -16.59 9.55
N TYR A 394 -18.11 -15.29 9.40
CA TYR A 394 -18.60 -14.44 10.49
C TYR A 394 -19.94 -14.92 11.04
N ARG A 395 -20.87 -15.30 10.15
CA ARG A 395 -22.19 -15.79 10.56
C ARG A 395 -22.16 -17.17 11.18
N ASN A 396 -21.23 -18.04 10.82
CA ASN A 396 -21.21 -19.38 11.41
C ASN A 396 -20.54 -19.36 12.79
N ASN A 397 -19.48 -18.55 12.96
CA ASN A 397 -18.57 -18.69 14.10
C ASN A 397 -18.59 -17.49 15.06
N CYS A 398 -19.00 -16.30 14.60
CA CYS A 398 -18.77 -15.03 15.32
C CYS A 398 -20.06 -14.29 15.73
N ARG A 399 -21.23 -14.93 15.70
CA ARG A 399 -22.50 -14.29 16.09
C ARG A 399 -22.48 -13.91 17.57
N VAL A 400 -22.97 -12.71 17.88
CA VAL A 400 -23.16 -12.23 19.26
C VAL A 400 -24.16 -13.13 20.00
N ALA A 401 -25.23 -13.54 19.33
CA ALA A 401 -26.17 -14.55 19.82
C ALA A 401 -26.90 -15.22 18.64
N PRO A 402 -27.30 -16.50 18.75
CA PRO A 402 -28.05 -17.20 17.69
C PRO A 402 -29.37 -16.51 17.30
N LYS A 403 -29.98 -15.79 18.25
CA LYS A 403 -31.28 -15.11 18.10
C LYS A 403 -31.19 -13.74 17.42
N ILE A 404 -30.00 -13.15 17.29
CA ILE A 404 -29.82 -11.84 16.65
C ILE A 404 -29.46 -12.07 15.18
N ILE A 405 -30.47 -12.02 14.32
CA ILE A 405 -30.32 -12.23 12.88
C ILE A 405 -30.13 -10.85 12.22
N GLY A 406 -28.88 -10.46 11.98
CA GLY A 406 -28.58 -9.25 11.19
C GLY A 406 -28.97 -9.40 9.71
N LYS A 407 -28.94 -8.30 8.95
CA LYS A 407 -29.16 -8.32 7.48
C LYS A 407 -27.98 -9.04 6.79
N PRO A 408 -28.20 -10.12 6.03
CA PRO A 408 -27.13 -10.82 5.32
C PRO A 408 -26.59 -9.96 4.19
N ILE A 409 -25.27 -10.00 4.04
CA ILE A 409 -24.60 -9.41 2.88
C ILE A 409 -24.70 -10.42 1.73
N PRO A 410 -25.17 -10.00 0.54
CA PRO A 410 -25.30 -10.90 -0.60
C PRO A 410 -23.93 -11.42 -1.04
N PRO A 411 -23.86 -12.66 -1.56
CA PRO A 411 -22.62 -13.18 -2.13
C PRO A 411 -22.24 -12.40 -3.39
N LEU A 412 -20.94 -12.46 -3.73
CA LEU A 412 -20.42 -11.88 -4.96
C LEU A 412 -21.07 -12.56 -6.18
N LYS A 413 -21.47 -11.77 -7.18
CA LYS A 413 -22.21 -12.26 -8.36
C LYS A 413 -21.31 -12.87 -9.44
N SER A 414 -20.06 -12.40 -9.56
CA SER A 414 -19.13 -12.86 -10.60
C SER A 414 -18.57 -14.25 -10.26
N THR A 415 -18.49 -15.13 -11.26
CA THR A 415 -17.89 -16.46 -11.15
C THR A 415 -16.37 -16.41 -11.01
N LEU A 416 -15.74 -15.32 -11.47
CA LEU A 416 -14.29 -15.07 -11.41
C LEU A 416 -13.88 -14.31 -10.13
N ALA A 417 -14.84 -13.96 -9.28
CA ALA A 417 -14.57 -13.31 -8.00
C ALA A 417 -13.87 -14.28 -7.03
N PRO A 418 -13.13 -13.77 -6.02
CA PRO A 418 -12.56 -14.61 -4.97
C PRO A 418 -13.63 -15.43 -4.26
N GLN A 419 -13.29 -16.66 -3.88
CA GLN A 419 -14.22 -17.54 -3.18
C GLN A 419 -14.47 -17.03 -1.75
N ALA A 420 -15.72 -17.13 -1.30
CA ALA A 420 -16.10 -16.74 0.05
C ALA A 420 -15.46 -17.68 1.08
N CYS A 421 -14.94 -17.12 2.18
CA CYS A 421 -14.24 -17.88 3.21
C CYS A 421 -15.23 -18.74 4.01
N LYS A 422 -14.97 -20.06 4.06
CA LYS A 422 -15.72 -21.02 4.87
C LYS A 422 -14.92 -21.43 6.10
N THR A 423 -13.59 -21.48 5.98
CA THR A 423 -12.66 -21.75 7.08
C THR A 423 -11.84 -20.49 7.42
N PHE A 424 -11.15 -20.51 8.55
CA PHE A 424 -10.23 -19.43 8.92
C PHE A 424 -8.97 -19.40 8.04
N GLU A 425 -8.55 -20.55 7.51
CA GLU A 425 -7.36 -20.62 6.62
C GLU A 425 -7.62 -19.98 5.27
N ASP A 426 -8.84 -20.07 4.75
CA ASP A 426 -9.26 -19.42 3.49
C ASP A 426 -9.00 -17.89 3.53
N MET A 427 -8.96 -17.28 4.72
CA MET A 427 -8.68 -15.85 4.86
C MET A 427 -7.25 -15.49 4.45
N LYS A 428 -6.29 -16.42 4.57
CA LYS A 428 -4.86 -16.16 4.32
C LYS A 428 -4.59 -15.81 2.86
N GLU A 429 -5.36 -16.36 1.93
CA GLU A 429 -5.11 -16.19 0.49
C GLU A 429 -5.54 -14.81 -0.02
N THR A 430 -6.71 -14.32 0.42
CA THR A 430 -7.32 -13.09 -0.14
C THR A 430 -7.59 -12.02 0.92
N VAL A 431 -8.20 -12.38 2.05
CA VAL A 431 -8.67 -11.39 3.04
C VAL A 431 -7.52 -10.74 3.80
N ILE A 432 -6.54 -11.51 4.26
CA ILE A 432 -5.37 -10.97 5.00
C ILE A 432 -4.54 -10.04 4.11
N PRO A 433 -4.13 -10.43 2.88
CA PRO A 433 -3.42 -9.51 1.97
C PRO A 433 -4.23 -8.25 1.65
N ALA A 434 -5.54 -8.37 1.45
CA ALA A 434 -6.43 -7.22 1.23
C ALA A 434 -6.49 -6.26 2.42
N LEU A 435 -6.53 -6.76 3.65
CA LEU A 435 -6.49 -5.93 4.86
C LEU A 435 -5.14 -5.22 5.01
N VAL A 436 -4.03 -5.90 4.70
CA VAL A 436 -2.69 -5.29 4.71
C VAL A 436 -2.58 -4.19 3.65
N LEU A 437 -3.11 -4.42 2.45
CA LEU A 437 -3.13 -3.43 1.36
C LEU A 437 -4.02 -2.23 1.68
N LEU A 438 -5.17 -2.46 2.33
CA LEU A 438 -6.07 -1.40 2.79
C LEU A 438 -5.42 -0.54 3.87
N GLY A 439 -4.65 -1.17 4.77
CA GLY A 439 -3.88 -0.51 5.83
C GLY A 439 -4.73 0.45 6.67
N PRO A 440 -4.30 1.71 6.85
CA PRO A 440 -5.01 2.68 7.69
C PRO A 440 -6.37 3.10 7.12
N SER A 441 -6.65 2.88 5.83
CA SER A 441 -7.91 3.26 5.17
C SER A 441 -9.10 2.40 5.63
N LEU A 442 -8.88 1.40 6.48
CA LEU A 442 -9.96 0.63 7.13
C LEU A 442 -10.88 1.50 8.01
N HIS A 443 -10.44 2.69 8.44
CA HIS A 443 -11.26 3.62 9.23
C HIS A 443 -12.55 4.09 8.51
N TYR A 444 -12.58 4.05 7.17
CA TYR A 444 -13.78 4.41 6.40
C TYR A 444 -14.95 3.44 6.62
N ASP A 445 -14.68 2.20 7.03
CA ASP A 445 -15.72 1.21 7.38
C ASP A 445 -15.47 0.56 8.75
N PRO A 446 -15.98 1.18 9.83
CA PRO A 446 -15.89 0.63 11.18
C PRO A 446 -16.59 -0.73 11.34
N ILE A 447 -17.59 -1.04 10.51
CA ILE A 447 -18.35 -2.30 10.63
C ILE A 447 -17.46 -3.46 10.23
N LEU A 448 -16.70 -3.32 9.13
CA LEU A 448 -15.74 -4.33 8.72
C LEU A 448 -14.67 -4.55 9.79
N MET A 449 -14.12 -3.47 10.33
CA MET A 449 -13.13 -3.51 11.40
C MET A 449 -13.63 -4.34 12.61
N TYR A 450 -14.88 -4.11 13.06
CA TYR A 450 -15.51 -4.92 14.11
C TYR A 450 -15.62 -6.40 13.74
N LYS A 451 -16.06 -6.72 12.51
CA LYS A 451 -16.19 -8.11 12.06
C LYS A 451 -14.83 -8.82 12.08
N ILE A 452 -13.79 -8.17 11.54
CA ILE A 452 -12.43 -8.73 11.49
C ILE A 452 -11.89 -8.97 12.90
N ILE A 453 -11.98 -8.00 13.81
CA ILE A 453 -11.49 -8.17 15.20
C ILE A 453 -12.17 -9.37 15.86
N ARG A 454 -13.49 -9.55 15.67
CA ARG A 454 -14.23 -10.69 16.22
C ARG A 454 -13.81 -12.01 15.59
N ILE A 455 -13.60 -12.05 14.28
CA ILE A 455 -13.13 -13.24 13.58
C ILE A 455 -11.76 -13.65 14.12
N LEU A 456 -10.80 -12.72 14.17
CA LEU A 456 -9.46 -12.97 14.71
C LEU A 456 -9.51 -13.43 16.17
N ARG A 457 -10.40 -12.84 16.99
CA ARG A 457 -10.61 -13.26 18.38
C ARG A 457 -11.16 -14.68 18.47
N THR A 458 -12.11 -15.05 17.62
CA THR A 458 -12.66 -16.43 17.60
C THR A 458 -11.66 -17.44 17.07
N ALA A 459 -10.84 -17.08 16.07
CA ALA A 459 -9.75 -17.91 15.56
C ALA A 459 -8.75 -18.24 16.69
N ARG A 460 -8.42 -17.23 17.52
CA ARG A 460 -7.53 -17.40 18.67
C ARG A 460 -8.03 -18.37 19.74
N SER A 461 -9.35 -18.50 19.87
CA SER A 461 -9.98 -19.44 20.80
C SER A 461 -10.01 -20.89 20.28
N GLN A 462 -9.61 -21.13 19.02
CA GLN A 462 -9.51 -22.48 18.47
C GLN A 462 -8.20 -23.15 18.89
N LYS A 463 -8.19 -24.49 18.94
CA LYS A 463 -7.06 -25.29 19.46
C LYS A 463 -5.74 -25.05 18.72
N GLU A 464 -5.79 -24.75 17.43
CA GLU A 464 -4.62 -24.62 16.56
C GLU A 464 -4.23 -23.17 16.25
N ASP A 465 -5.03 -22.19 16.70
CA ASP A 465 -4.85 -20.76 16.42
C ASP A 465 -4.39 -20.47 14.96
N PRO A 466 -5.24 -20.78 13.97
CA PRO A 466 -4.84 -20.81 12.56
C PRO A 466 -4.37 -19.45 12.02
N LEU A 467 -4.70 -18.34 12.70
CA LEU A 467 -4.43 -16.96 12.26
C LEU A 467 -3.51 -16.20 13.24
N HIS A 468 -2.68 -16.89 14.04
CA HIS A 468 -1.84 -16.25 15.07
C HIS A 468 -0.98 -15.11 14.53
N HIS A 469 -0.18 -15.38 13.50
CA HIS A 469 0.79 -14.43 12.97
C HIS A 469 0.10 -13.38 12.10
N GLU A 470 -0.87 -13.82 11.31
CA GLU A 470 -1.67 -12.97 10.44
C GLU A 470 -2.46 -11.93 11.24
N ALA A 471 -3.00 -12.29 12.41
CA ALA A 471 -3.68 -11.37 13.30
C ALA A 471 -2.73 -10.26 13.81
N LEU A 472 -1.49 -10.60 14.15
CA LEU A 472 -0.48 -9.61 14.55
C LEU A 472 -0.12 -8.67 13.40
N THR A 473 0.04 -9.19 12.18
CA THR A 473 0.28 -8.38 10.98
C THR A 473 -0.88 -7.45 10.67
N VAL A 474 -2.13 -7.91 10.76
CA VAL A 474 -3.33 -7.08 10.53
C VAL A 474 -3.49 -6.02 11.63
N LEU A 475 -3.15 -6.35 12.88
CA LEU A 475 -3.14 -5.37 13.98
C LEU A 475 -2.14 -4.23 13.72
N ASP A 476 -0.93 -4.59 13.29
CA ASP A 476 0.17 -3.65 13.03
C ASP A 476 -0.09 -2.79 11.77
N ALA A 477 -0.45 -3.42 10.66
CA ALA A 477 -0.58 -2.74 9.36
C ALA A 477 -1.89 -1.96 9.18
N ALA A 478 -3.00 -2.44 9.76
CA ALA A 478 -4.34 -1.90 9.46
C ALA A 478 -5.09 -1.39 10.69
N ILE A 479 -5.33 -2.24 11.70
CA ILE A 479 -6.28 -1.93 12.79
C ILE A 479 -5.78 -0.78 13.69
N LEU A 480 -4.55 -0.86 14.20
CA LEU A 480 -4.00 0.18 15.09
C LEU A 480 -3.80 1.52 14.36
N PRO A 481 -3.24 1.56 13.13
CA PRO A 481 -3.20 2.80 12.33
C PRO A 481 -4.59 3.37 12.04
N ALA A 482 -5.56 2.53 11.65
CA ALA A 482 -6.93 2.97 11.38
C ALA A 482 -7.59 3.57 12.63
N LEU A 483 -7.36 3.02 13.82
CA LEU A 483 -7.88 3.56 15.09
C LEU A 483 -7.43 5.00 15.33
N THR A 484 -6.20 5.36 14.91
CA THR A 484 -5.69 6.75 15.02
C THR A 484 -6.40 7.73 14.10
N LEU A 485 -6.88 7.28 12.93
CA LEU A 485 -7.64 8.12 11.99
C LEU A 485 -9.11 8.27 12.39
N MET A 486 -9.64 7.42 13.28
CA MET A 486 -11.01 7.52 13.74
C MET A 486 -11.19 8.64 14.79
N ASP A 487 -12.35 9.30 14.77
CA ASP A 487 -12.73 10.32 15.75
C ASP A 487 -13.07 9.70 17.13
N GLY A 488 -12.03 9.41 17.93
CA GLY A 488 -12.15 9.13 19.37
C GLY A 488 -13.18 8.06 19.74
N ASN A 489 -13.21 6.93 19.01
CA ASN A 489 -14.22 5.88 19.18
C ASN A 489 -13.88 4.93 20.34
N CYS A 490 -14.47 5.20 21.52
CA CYS A 490 -14.30 4.39 22.73
C CYS A 490 -14.65 2.91 22.54
N CYS A 491 -15.77 2.62 21.87
CA CYS A 491 -16.23 1.24 21.69
C CYS A 491 -15.26 0.43 20.82
N MET A 492 -14.72 1.06 19.77
CA MET A 492 -13.73 0.40 18.90
C MET A 492 -12.45 0.08 19.66
N ALA A 493 -11.95 1.02 20.47
CA ALA A 493 -10.76 0.82 21.29
C ALA A 493 -10.93 -0.36 22.28
N GLU A 494 -12.10 -0.50 22.91
CA GLU A 494 -12.41 -1.65 23.76
C GLU A 494 -12.45 -2.97 22.97
N GLU A 495 -13.08 -3.00 21.80
CA GLU A 495 -13.12 -4.22 20.98
C GLU A 495 -11.71 -4.65 20.55
N VAL A 496 -10.86 -3.71 20.12
CA VAL A 496 -9.43 -3.96 19.81
C VAL A 496 -8.72 -4.56 21.02
N TYR A 497 -8.96 -4.03 22.23
CA TYR A 497 -8.38 -4.60 23.45
C TYR A 497 -8.85 -6.01 23.75
N THR A 498 -10.09 -6.38 23.41
CA THR A 498 -10.57 -7.75 23.62
C THR A 498 -9.78 -8.81 22.84
N LEU A 499 -9.18 -8.43 21.72
CA LEU A 499 -8.26 -9.26 20.95
C LEU A 499 -6.83 -9.16 21.51
N LEU A 500 -6.32 -7.95 21.75
CA LEU A 500 -4.96 -7.75 22.25
C LEU A 500 -4.71 -8.47 23.57
N LYS A 501 -5.64 -8.43 24.53
CA LYS A 501 -5.50 -9.08 25.85
C LYS A 501 -5.28 -10.60 25.79
N LEU A 502 -5.53 -11.24 24.65
CA LEU A 502 -5.27 -12.68 24.44
C LEU A 502 -3.80 -12.97 24.11
N TYR A 503 -3.01 -11.94 23.83
CA TYR A 503 -1.58 -12.03 23.58
C TYR A 503 -0.79 -11.70 24.85
N PRO A 504 0.37 -12.35 25.06
CA PRO A 504 1.30 -11.97 26.12
C PRO A 504 1.70 -10.49 26.02
N TYR A 505 1.99 -9.86 27.16
CA TYR A 505 2.34 -8.44 27.22
C TYR A 505 3.54 -8.08 26.33
N GLN A 506 4.50 -8.99 26.16
CA GLN A 506 5.68 -8.76 25.31
C GLN A 506 5.27 -8.45 23.86
N CYS A 507 4.37 -9.27 23.29
CA CYS A 507 3.86 -9.07 21.93
C CYS A 507 3.07 -7.76 21.83
N ARG A 508 2.22 -7.46 22.82
CA ARG A 508 1.43 -6.21 22.85
C ARG A 508 2.33 -4.97 22.88
N TYR A 509 3.38 -4.99 23.71
CA TYR A 509 4.28 -3.85 23.87
C TYR A 509 5.15 -3.64 22.62
N CYS A 510 5.55 -4.71 21.93
CA CYS A 510 6.16 -4.60 20.60
C CYS A 510 5.23 -3.91 19.59
N LEU A 511 3.95 -4.29 19.55
CA LEU A 511 2.95 -3.63 18.68
C LEU A 511 2.77 -2.16 19.04
N TYR A 512 2.70 -1.81 20.33
CA TYR A 512 2.59 -0.42 20.77
C TYR A 512 3.81 0.43 20.36
N SER A 513 5.01 -0.16 20.39
CA SER A 513 6.23 0.50 19.92
C SER A 513 6.19 0.79 18.42
N ARG A 514 5.80 -0.20 17.60
CA ARG A 514 5.65 -0.02 16.15
C ARG A 514 4.56 0.98 15.80
N TRP A 515 3.44 0.93 16.50
CA TRP A 515 2.35 1.90 16.33
C TRP A 515 2.79 3.33 16.69
N LYS A 516 3.64 3.51 17.71
CA LYS A 516 4.20 4.81 18.10
C LYS A 516 5.20 5.34 17.06
N ASN A 517 6.10 4.49 16.55
CA ASN A 517 7.29 4.93 15.80
C ASN A 517 7.17 4.69 14.29
N GLU A 518 6.81 3.50 13.83
CA GLU A 518 6.90 3.11 12.41
C GLU A 518 5.69 3.57 11.58
N ALA A 519 4.48 3.30 12.07
CA ALA A 519 3.25 3.57 11.33
C ALA A 519 3.03 5.08 11.08
N ALA A 520 3.57 5.92 11.96
CA ALA A 520 3.32 7.33 11.98
C ALA A 520 4.27 8.19 11.14
N GLU A 521 5.44 7.65 10.78
CA GLU A 521 6.44 8.41 10.03
C GLU A 521 6.26 8.29 8.51
N ARG A 522 5.57 7.25 8.04
CA ARG A 522 5.45 6.91 6.61
C ARG A 522 4.19 7.45 5.94
N ILE A 523 3.16 7.77 6.72
CA ILE A 523 1.78 7.99 6.24
C ILE A 523 1.37 9.45 6.49
N PRO A 524 1.22 10.30 5.44
CA PRO A 524 0.91 11.72 5.57
C PRO A 524 -0.37 12.04 6.38
N SER A 525 -1.44 11.26 6.20
CA SER A 525 -2.70 11.46 6.95
C SER A 525 -2.51 11.26 8.45
N LEU A 526 -1.81 10.19 8.85
CA LEU A 526 -1.48 9.91 10.25
C LEU A 526 -0.57 11.00 10.82
N MET A 527 0.43 11.45 10.06
CA MET A 527 1.30 12.56 10.45
C MET A 527 0.51 13.83 10.80
N ARG A 528 -0.44 14.23 9.96
CA ARG A 528 -1.35 15.38 10.22
C ARG A 528 -2.16 15.18 11.50
N VAL A 529 -2.84 14.04 11.63
CA VAL A 529 -3.69 13.76 12.80
C VAL A 529 -2.87 13.75 14.09
N ARG A 530 -1.65 13.21 14.06
CA ARG A 530 -0.72 13.25 15.19
C ARG A 530 -0.31 14.68 15.56
N GLY A 531 0.05 15.52 14.58
CA GLY A 531 0.40 16.92 14.80
C GLY A 531 -0.74 17.71 15.46
N ASN A 532 -1.95 17.55 14.94
CA ASN A 532 -3.16 18.20 15.47
C ASN A 532 -3.51 17.69 16.88
N SER A 533 -3.42 16.37 17.08
CA SER A 533 -3.65 15.76 18.39
C SER A 533 -2.66 16.27 19.42
N LEU A 534 -1.38 16.40 19.07
CA LEU A 534 -0.34 16.91 19.97
C LEU A 534 -0.63 18.37 20.41
N GLN A 535 -1.11 19.23 19.51
CA GLN A 535 -1.51 20.58 19.89
C GLN A 535 -2.71 20.58 20.86
N ARG A 536 -3.72 19.75 20.59
CA ARG A 536 -4.87 19.57 21.49
C ARG A 536 -4.43 19.05 22.87
N ILE A 537 -3.52 18.08 22.90
CA ILE A 537 -2.95 17.51 24.14
C ILE A 537 -2.21 18.60 24.92
N LYS A 538 -1.33 19.38 24.28
CA LYS A 538 -0.61 20.50 24.92
C LYS A 538 -1.57 21.52 25.53
N HIS A 539 -2.64 21.86 24.80
CA HIS A 539 -3.65 22.81 25.26
C HIS A 539 -4.45 22.31 26.47
N ILE A 540 -4.85 21.03 26.45
CA ILE A 540 -5.57 20.38 27.55
C ILE A 540 -4.67 20.31 28.79
N MET A 541 -3.44 19.83 28.64
CA MET A 541 -2.50 19.63 29.75
C MET A 541 -2.12 20.93 30.47
N LYS A 542 -2.04 22.06 29.77
CA LYS A 542 -1.84 23.39 30.38
C LYS A 542 -2.99 23.84 31.29
N ARG A 543 -4.16 23.21 31.17
CA ARG A 543 -5.38 23.58 31.90
C ARG A 543 -5.76 22.57 32.95
N VAL A 544 -5.12 21.40 33.03
CA VAL A 544 -5.47 20.38 34.05
C VAL A 544 -5.16 20.91 35.44
N SER A 545 -6.19 21.03 36.28
CA SER A 545 -6.10 21.45 37.68
C SER A 545 -7.04 20.60 38.55
N LYS A 546 -6.97 20.76 39.87
CA LYS A 546 -7.85 20.04 40.82
C LYS A 546 -9.34 20.38 40.62
N GLU A 547 -9.65 21.57 40.11
CA GLU A 547 -11.04 22.05 39.97
C GLU A 547 -11.72 21.54 38.69
N ASN A 548 -10.95 21.22 37.65
CA ASN A 548 -11.48 20.90 36.33
C ASN A 548 -11.16 19.49 35.82
N ILE A 549 -10.88 18.57 36.75
CA ILE A 549 -10.57 17.15 36.49
C ILE A 549 -11.63 16.48 35.62
N LYS A 550 -12.93 16.69 35.90
CA LYS A 550 -14.02 16.04 35.14
C LYS A 550 -14.06 16.48 33.67
N PRO A 551 -14.15 17.79 33.35
CA PRO A 551 -14.18 18.22 31.95
C PRO A 551 -12.87 17.92 31.22
N GLN A 552 -11.70 18.18 31.83
CA GLN A 552 -10.42 17.86 31.19
C GLN A 552 -10.21 16.36 31.03
N GLY A 553 -10.58 15.55 32.03
CA GLY A 553 -10.50 14.10 31.96
C GLY A 553 -11.36 13.48 30.86
N ARG A 554 -12.54 14.04 30.56
CA ARG A 554 -13.35 13.59 29.41
C ARG A 554 -12.70 13.92 28.07
N LEU A 555 -12.03 15.07 27.96
CA LEU A 555 -11.29 15.45 26.75
C LEU A 555 -10.04 14.57 26.56
N ILE A 556 -9.31 14.30 27.64
CA ILE A 556 -8.20 13.33 27.68
C ILE A 556 -8.70 11.96 27.24
N GLY A 557 -9.83 11.50 27.78
CA GLY A 557 -10.49 10.24 27.38
C GLY A 557 -10.74 10.18 25.86
N LYS A 558 -11.45 11.17 25.31
CA LYS A 558 -11.75 11.23 23.87
C LYS A 558 -10.50 11.14 22.98
N LEU A 559 -9.42 11.84 23.33
CA LEU A 559 -8.17 11.79 22.56
C LEU A 559 -7.43 10.45 22.75
N SER A 560 -7.46 9.90 23.96
CA SER A 560 -6.80 8.63 24.29
C SER A 560 -7.41 7.41 23.58
N HIS A 561 -8.66 7.50 23.13
CA HIS A 561 -9.32 6.39 22.42
C HIS A 561 -8.79 6.22 21.00
N ALA A 562 -8.31 7.29 20.37
CA ALA A 562 -7.74 7.26 19.03
C ALA A 562 -6.20 7.10 19.06
N ALA A 563 -5.52 7.86 19.92
CA ALA A 563 -4.06 7.91 19.97
C ALA A 563 -3.52 7.93 21.42
N PRO A 564 -3.62 6.82 22.17
CA PRO A 564 -3.15 6.72 23.56
C PRO A 564 -1.63 6.91 23.71
N THR A 565 -0.82 6.44 22.75
CA THR A 565 0.65 6.55 22.83
C THR A 565 1.11 8.00 22.87
N LEU A 566 0.55 8.87 22.03
CA LEU A 566 0.89 10.29 21.96
C LEU A 566 0.56 11.06 23.23
N ILE A 567 -0.62 10.80 23.79
CA ILE A 567 -1.10 11.52 24.96
C ILE A 567 -0.30 11.15 26.19
N PHE A 568 0.02 9.86 26.38
CA PHE A 568 0.79 9.43 27.54
C PHE A 568 2.26 9.83 27.47
N ASP A 569 2.87 9.83 26.29
CA ASP A 569 4.24 10.33 26.10
C ASP A 569 4.39 11.78 26.59
N TYR A 570 3.47 12.66 26.16
CA TYR A 570 3.48 14.05 26.62
C TYR A 570 3.05 14.20 28.08
N MET A 571 2.05 13.44 28.54
CA MET A 571 1.59 13.49 29.94
C MET A 571 2.68 13.08 30.93
N LEU A 572 3.42 12.00 30.64
CA LEU A 572 4.50 11.52 31.49
C LEU A 572 5.67 12.52 31.52
N LEU A 573 5.99 13.16 30.40
CA LEU A 573 6.98 14.23 30.35
C LEU A 573 6.59 15.43 31.25
N GLN A 574 5.30 15.80 31.27
CA GLN A 574 4.82 16.85 32.17
C GLN A 574 4.87 16.42 33.64
N ILE A 575 4.53 15.16 33.95
CA ILE A 575 4.60 14.63 35.32
C ILE A 575 6.04 14.58 35.83
N GLN A 576 7.01 14.20 35.00
CA GLN A 576 8.44 14.22 35.34
C GLN A 576 8.95 15.61 35.72
N THR A 577 8.27 16.67 35.26
CA THR A 577 8.65 18.06 35.51
C THR A 577 7.82 18.68 36.66
N TYR A 578 6.58 18.22 36.87
CA TYR A 578 5.60 18.85 37.76
C TYR A 578 4.84 17.82 38.63
N ASP A 579 5.32 17.58 39.85
CA ASP A 579 4.75 16.58 40.78
C ASP A 579 3.32 16.91 41.25
N ASN A 580 2.98 18.19 41.32
CA ASN A 580 1.64 18.65 41.73
C ASN A 580 0.53 18.19 40.77
N LEU A 581 0.89 17.78 39.56
CA LEU A 581 -0.02 17.33 38.51
C LEU A 581 -0.42 15.85 38.65
N ILE A 582 0.33 15.06 39.45
CA ILE A 582 0.11 13.62 39.63
C ILE A 582 -1.33 13.33 40.06
N GLY A 583 -1.80 13.99 41.12
CA GLY A 583 -3.17 13.79 41.64
C GLY A 583 -4.25 14.03 40.57
N PRO A 584 -4.35 15.26 40.01
CA PRO A 584 -5.32 15.58 38.95
C PRO A 584 -5.27 14.65 37.73
N VAL A 585 -4.07 14.23 37.30
CA VAL A 585 -3.92 13.31 36.17
C VAL A 585 -4.46 11.94 36.52
N VAL A 586 -4.06 11.35 37.65
CA VAL A 586 -4.53 10.03 38.11
C VAL A 586 -6.06 10.00 38.25
N GLU A 587 -6.69 11.10 38.65
CA GLU A 587 -8.15 11.20 38.67
C GLU A 587 -8.77 11.26 37.27
N SER A 588 -8.10 11.94 36.33
CA SER A 588 -8.55 12.08 34.94
C SER A 588 -8.51 10.75 34.18
N LEU A 589 -7.60 9.84 34.55
CA LEU A 589 -7.49 8.48 33.98
C LEU A 589 -8.77 7.64 34.14
N LYS A 590 -9.73 8.04 34.98
CA LYS A 590 -11.01 7.34 35.17
C LYS A 590 -11.84 7.18 33.88
N TYR A 591 -11.67 8.09 32.92
CA TYR A 591 -12.41 8.09 31.65
C TYR A 591 -11.69 7.35 30.52
N LEU A 592 -10.60 6.63 30.81
CA LEU A 592 -9.83 5.86 29.84
C LEU A 592 -10.46 4.50 29.56
N THR A 593 -10.16 3.97 28.38
CA THR A 593 -10.49 2.57 28.01
C THR A 593 -9.46 1.61 28.59
N SER A 594 -9.81 0.32 28.63
CA SER A 594 -8.90 -0.77 28.96
C SER A 594 -7.66 -0.77 28.07
N LEU A 595 -7.82 -0.47 26.77
CA LEU A 595 -6.71 -0.31 25.83
C LEU A 595 -5.76 0.81 26.26
N SER A 596 -6.31 1.99 26.54
CA SER A 596 -5.52 3.15 26.94
C SER A 596 -4.77 2.90 28.25
N LEU A 597 -5.38 2.17 29.21
CA LEU A 597 -4.72 1.82 30.47
C LEU A 597 -3.53 0.86 30.26
N ASP A 598 -3.63 -0.11 29.36
CA ASP A 598 -2.53 -1.01 29.02
C ASP A 598 -1.40 -0.28 28.27
N VAL A 599 -1.75 0.60 27.33
CA VAL A 599 -0.79 1.46 26.62
C VAL A 599 -0.09 2.43 27.58
N LEU A 600 -0.77 2.93 28.62
CA LEU A 600 -0.15 3.72 29.68
C LEU A 600 0.94 2.92 30.40
N GLY A 601 0.71 1.63 30.66
CA GLY A 601 1.73 0.73 31.23
C GLY A 601 2.97 0.63 30.36
N TYR A 602 2.81 0.51 29.04
CA TYR A 602 3.92 0.56 28.08
C TYR A 602 4.66 1.90 28.08
N CYS A 603 3.94 3.02 27.96
CA CYS A 603 4.55 4.35 27.91
C CYS A 603 5.28 4.70 29.21
N LEU A 604 4.78 4.24 30.37
CA LEU A 604 5.47 4.39 31.65
C LEU A 604 6.81 3.65 31.64
N LEU A 605 6.83 2.42 31.12
CA LEU A 605 8.04 1.59 31.04
C LEU A 605 9.05 2.18 30.06
N GLU A 606 8.58 2.70 28.93
CA GLU A 606 9.39 3.45 27.96
C GLU A 606 10.01 4.71 28.59
N ALA A 607 9.22 5.47 29.35
CA ALA A 607 9.70 6.66 30.06
C ALA A 607 10.76 6.34 31.13
N LEU A 608 10.62 5.22 31.83
CA LEU A 608 11.62 4.72 32.78
C LEU A 608 12.92 4.29 32.09
N CYS A 609 12.83 3.67 30.91
CA CYS A 609 14.00 3.31 30.10
C CYS A 609 14.72 4.53 29.50
N ALA A 610 13.99 5.58 29.13
CA ALA A 610 14.53 6.80 28.53
C ALA A 610 15.17 7.74 29.57
N GLY A 611 14.81 7.58 30.85
CA GLY A 611 15.38 8.33 31.95
C GLY A 611 16.90 8.17 32.02
N ARG A 612 17.62 9.29 32.00
CA ARG A 612 19.08 9.28 32.13
C ARG A 612 19.46 8.89 33.55
N ALA A 613 20.43 7.99 33.69
CA ALA A 613 21.06 7.70 34.97
C ALA A 613 21.59 9.02 35.58
N GLY A 614 21.02 9.42 36.71
CA GLY A 614 21.55 10.53 37.49
C GLY A 614 22.81 10.05 38.21
N GLY A 615 23.91 10.76 38.04
CA GLY A 615 25.10 10.53 38.85
C GLY A 615 24.82 10.96 40.30
N GLY A 616 24.86 10.00 41.24
CA GLY A 616 24.76 10.27 42.67
C GLY A 616 23.84 9.30 43.44
N ALA A 617 23.85 9.44 44.77
CA ALA A 617 23.07 8.64 45.73
C ALA A 617 21.57 8.95 45.75
N ALA A 618 21.22 10.17 45.37
CA ALA A 618 19.86 10.66 45.47
C ALA A 618 19.10 10.25 44.22
N HIS A 619 17.89 9.72 44.41
CA HIS A 619 17.00 9.46 43.30
C HIS A 619 16.77 10.74 42.51
N PRO A 620 16.89 10.71 41.18
CA PRO A 620 16.51 11.84 40.36
C PRO A 620 15.06 12.24 40.62
N ALA A 621 14.76 13.54 40.68
CA ALA A 621 13.41 14.04 40.91
C ALA A 621 12.39 13.46 39.89
N TRP A 622 12.81 13.28 38.63
CA TRP A 622 11.98 12.65 37.59
C TRP A 622 11.60 11.21 37.93
N LEU A 623 12.51 10.43 38.52
CA LEU A 623 12.28 9.03 38.89
C LEU A 623 11.36 8.96 40.10
N GLN A 624 11.52 9.85 41.07
CA GLN A 624 10.61 9.98 42.21
C GLN A 624 9.19 10.33 41.76
N ALA A 625 9.06 11.30 40.85
CA ALA A 625 7.77 11.70 40.28
C ALA A 625 7.08 10.54 39.53
N LEU A 626 7.84 9.79 38.71
CA LEU A 626 7.30 8.64 37.99
C LEU A 626 6.94 7.48 38.91
N ALA A 627 7.75 7.19 39.94
CA ALA A 627 7.48 6.14 40.92
C ALA A 627 6.22 6.47 41.74
N ALA A 628 6.09 7.73 42.20
CA ALA A 628 4.90 8.20 42.90
C ALA A 628 3.64 8.16 42.00
N PHE A 629 3.77 8.56 40.73
CA PHE A 629 2.70 8.45 39.74
C PHE A 629 2.31 6.99 39.49
N ALA A 630 3.27 6.10 39.30
CA ALA A 630 3.05 4.67 39.12
C ALA A 630 2.26 4.10 40.31
N GLY A 631 2.74 4.28 41.53
CA GLY A 631 2.07 3.81 42.74
C GLY A 631 0.63 4.32 42.86
N ALA A 632 0.39 5.61 42.58
CA ALA A 632 -0.95 6.20 42.61
C ALA A 632 -1.86 5.67 41.49
N ALA A 633 -1.35 5.50 40.27
CA ALA A 633 -2.08 5.02 39.11
C ALA A 633 -2.46 3.54 39.26
N PHE A 634 -1.52 2.67 39.64
CA PHE A 634 -1.75 1.23 39.85
C PHE A 634 -2.70 0.95 41.03
N LYS A 635 -2.64 1.76 42.09
CA LYS A 635 -3.59 1.69 43.20
C LYS A 635 -5.03 1.95 42.73
N LYS A 636 -5.25 3.00 41.95
CA LYS A 636 -6.60 3.48 41.58
C LYS A 636 -7.20 2.73 40.40
N HIS A 637 -6.40 2.38 39.39
CA HIS A 637 -6.87 1.83 38.11
C HIS A 637 -6.37 0.41 37.87
N ASN A 638 -7.13 -0.36 37.08
CA ASN A 638 -6.80 -1.75 36.75
C ASN A 638 -5.78 -1.84 35.61
N ILE A 639 -4.55 -1.41 35.86
CA ILE A 639 -3.42 -1.54 34.94
C ILE A 639 -2.65 -2.82 35.27
N GLU A 640 -2.17 -3.52 34.25
CA GLU A 640 -1.34 -4.72 34.40
C GLU A 640 0.06 -4.37 34.93
N LEU A 641 0.48 -5.02 36.02
CA LEU A 641 1.75 -4.72 36.70
C LEU A 641 2.92 -5.60 36.24
N THR A 642 2.63 -6.71 35.57
CA THR A 642 3.60 -7.75 35.17
C THR A 642 4.84 -7.16 34.52
N ALA A 643 4.66 -6.30 33.52
CA ALA A 643 5.76 -5.72 32.77
C ALA A 643 6.68 -4.86 33.65
N LEU A 644 6.11 -4.05 34.55
CA LEU A 644 6.87 -3.16 35.44
C LEU A 644 7.63 -3.95 36.50
N LEU A 645 7.02 -4.98 37.08
CA LEU A 645 7.69 -5.85 38.05
C LEU A 645 8.84 -6.63 37.40
N GLN A 646 8.63 -7.14 36.18
CA GLN A 646 9.68 -7.80 35.40
C GLN A 646 10.80 -6.82 35.05
N PHE A 647 10.48 -5.57 34.72
CA PHE A 647 11.46 -4.52 34.49
C PHE A 647 12.35 -4.30 35.71
N VAL A 648 11.75 -4.14 36.90
CA VAL A 648 12.51 -3.99 38.17
C VAL A 648 13.38 -5.23 38.42
N ALA A 649 12.85 -6.44 38.25
CA ALA A 649 13.63 -7.67 38.39
C ALA A 649 14.83 -7.73 37.44
N ASN A 650 14.65 -7.32 36.18
CA ASN A 650 15.72 -7.30 35.19
C ASN A 650 16.76 -6.21 35.50
N ARG A 651 16.36 -5.04 36.01
CA ARG A 651 17.27 -3.97 36.45
C ARG A 651 18.07 -4.38 37.68
N LEU A 652 17.45 -5.08 38.62
CA LEU A 652 18.12 -5.69 39.76
C LEU A 652 19.14 -6.76 39.33
N LYS A 653 18.80 -7.61 38.36
CA LYS A 653 19.76 -8.55 37.77
C LYS A 653 20.93 -7.83 37.07
N ALA A 654 20.68 -6.69 36.44
CA ALA A 654 21.71 -5.80 35.90
C ALA A 654 22.42 -4.97 36.98
N GLN A 655 22.17 -5.24 38.27
CA GLN A 655 22.76 -4.61 39.43
C GLN A 655 22.55 -3.08 39.50
N GLN A 656 21.41 -2.61 39.00
CA GLN A 656 20.96 -1.22 39.10
C GLN A 656 19.95 -1.10 40.25
N SER A 657 20.38 -0.50 41.35
CA SER A 657 19.60 -0.41 42.59
C SER A 657 18.64 0.77 42.66
N GLN A 658 18.81 1.82 41.83
CA GLN A 658 17.96 3.02 41.86
C GLN A 658 16.48 2.72 41.52
N ASP A 659 16.23 1.69 40.72
CA ASP A 659 14.88 1.30 40.30
C ASP A 659 14.08 0.58 41.41
N LEU A 660 14.70 0.20 42.53
CA LEU A 660 14.00 -0.32 43.72
C LEU A 660 12.99 0.67 44.29
N LEU A 661 13.21 1.98 44.07
CA LEU A 661 12.25 3.01 44.47
C LEU A 661 10.85 2.75 43.90
N ILE A 662 10.78 2.26 42.65
CA ILE A 662 9.52 1.96 41.98
C ILE A 662 8.76 0.87 42.77
N LEU A 663 9.48 -0.16 43.23
CA LEU A 663 8.91 -1.24 44.02
C LEU A 663 8.48 -0.74 45.42
N LYS A 664 9.31 0.09 46.07
CA LYS A 664 9.01 0.75 47.36
C LYS A 664 7.68 1.51 47.27
N GLU A 665 7.54 2.40 46.29
CA GLU A 665 6.32 3.21 46.09
C GLU A 665 5.08 2.37 45.72
N ILE A 666 5.24 1.32 44.91
CA ILE A 666 4.12 0.44 44.55
C ILE A 666 3.60 -0.31 45.78
N VAL A 667 4.48 -0.92 46.57
CA VAL A 667 4.10 -1.64 47.79
C VAL A 667 3.48 -0.69 48.80
N GLN A 668 4.09 0.48 49.01
CA GLN A 668 3.54 1.52 49.89
C GLN A 668 2.14 1.95 49.48
N LYS A 669 1.91 2.34 48.22
CA LYS A 669 0.62 2.88 47.80
C LYS A 669 -0.46 1.79 47.67
N MET A 670 -0.12 0.60 47.17
CA MET A 670 -1.09 -0.46 46.87
C MET A 670 -1.40 -1.37 48.06
N ALA A 671 -0.41 -1.69 48.89
CA ALA A 671 -0.60 -2.50 50.10
C ALA A 671 -0.85 -1.63 51.34
N GLY A 672 -0.29 -0.41 51.38
CA GLY A 672 -0.33 0.46 52.54
C GLY A 672 0.85 0.24 53.49
N ILE A 673 1.82 -0.60 53.13
CA ILE A 673 2.94 -0.97 54.00
C ILE A 673 4.07 0.04 53.81
N GLU A 674 4.34 0.82 54.84
CA GLU A 674 5.40 1.82 54.87
C GLU A 674 6.63 1.29 55.61
N ALA A 675 7.82 1.72 55.19
CA ALA A 675 9.05 1.49 55.96
C ALA A 675 9.05 2.52 57.09
N ALA A 676 9.23 2.06 58.32
CA ALA A 676 9.22 2.93 59.48
C ALA A 676 10.61 3.54 59.66
N GLU A 677 10.77 4.81 59.27
CA GLU A 677 12.05 5.54 59.38
C GLU A 677 12.24 6.16 60.78
N GLU A 678 11.16 6.66 61.41
CA GLU A 678 11.19 7.29 62.74
C GLU A 678 9.97 6.86 63.59
N MET A 679 10.13 5.88 64.49
CA MET A 679 9.09 5.47 65.44
C MET A 679 9.38 5.94 66.86
N THR A 680 8.34 6.35 67.57
CA THR A 680 8.44 6.63 69.01
C THR A 680 8.62 5.33 69.81
N PRO A 681 9.15 5.39 71.04
CA PRO A 681 9.29 4.20 71.90
C PRO A 681 7.96 3.47 72.12
N GLU A 682 6.88 4.22 72.30
CA GLU A 682 5.51 3.70 72.45
C GLU A 682 5.04 2.97 71.18
N GLN A 683 5.37 3.49 69.99
CA GLN A 683 5.08 2.84 68.72
C GLN A 683 5.89 1.57 68.53
N LEU A 684 7.17 1.55 68.93
CA LEU A 684 8.02 0.36 68.93
C LEU A 684 7.45 -0.74 69.82
N GLU A 685 7.01 -0.41 71.04
CA GLU A 685 6.35 -1.35 71.94
C GLU A 685 5.04 -1.88 71.34
N ALA A 686 4.25 -1.00 70.73
CA ALA A 686 3.00 -1.38 70.08
C ALA A 686 3.23 -2.32 68.88
N MET A 687 4.32 -2.13 68.13
CA MET A 687 4.73 -3.01 67.02
C MET A 687 5.20 -4.41 67.48
N ALA A 688 5.52 -4.58 68.75
CA ALA A 688 5.77 -5.89 69.38
C ALA A 688 4.49 -6.60 69.84
N GLY A 689 3.34 -5.92 69.84
CA GLY A 689 2.04 -6.48 70.24
C GLY A 689 1.37 -7.37 69.20
N GLY A 690 0.08 -7.66 69.41
CA GLY A 690 -0.73 -8.43 68.45
C GLY A 690 -1.05 -7.63 67.17
N GLU A 691 -1.53 -8.30 66.12
CA GLU A 691 -1.80 -7.68 64.81
C GLU A 691 -2.68 -6.42 64.87
N LEU A 692 -3.64 -6.38 65.81
CA LEU A 692 -4.50 -5.22 66.02
C LEU A 692 -3.70 -4.00 66.50
N LEU A 693 -2.79 -4.20 67.45
CA LEU A 693 -1.94 -3.15 68.01
C LEU A 693 -0.88 -2.69 66.99
N LYS A 694 -0.32 -3.63 66.22
CA LYS A 694 0.55 -3.32 65.07
C LYS A 694 -0.17 -2.52 64.01
N GLY A 695 -1.45 -2.79 63.77
CA GLY A 695 -2.28 -2.02 62.84
C GLY A 695 -2.51 -0.58 63.30
N GLU A 696 -2.79 -0.36 64.59
CA GLU A 696 -3.01 0.99 65.12
C GLU A 696 -1.70 1.80 65.22
N ALA A 697 -0.58 1.17 65.57
CA ALA A 697 0.71 1.86 65.73
C ALA A 697 1.53 1.98 64.44
N GLY A 698 1.38 1.03 63.52
CA GLY A 698 2.18 0.96 62.29
C GLY A 698 1.69 1.83 61.14
N TYR A 699 0.45 2.34 61.19
CA TYR A 699 -0.13 3.15 60.12
C TYR A 699 -0.46 4.56 60.58
N PHE A 700 0.35 5.54 60.16
CA PHE A 700 0.09 6.98 60.39
C PHE A 700 -1.16 7.50 59.67
N SER A 701 -1.61 6.81 58.62
CA SER A 701 -2.81 7.13 57.85
C SER A 701 -3.83 6.02 57.97
N GLN A 702 -5.12 6.37 58.06
CA GLN A 702 -6.19 5.36 58.01
C GLN A 702 -6.07 4.58 56.69
N VAL A 703 -5.56 3.34 56.74
CA VAL A 703 -5.47 2.41 55.60
C VAL A 703 -6.87 1.91 55.28
N ARG A 704 -7.73 2.83 54.84
CA ARG A 704 -9.04 2.50 54.30
C ARG A 704 -8.82 2.05 52.85
N ASN A 705 -9.17 0.80 52.58
CA ASN A 705 -9.46 0.27 51.24
C ASN A 705 -8.26 -0.15 50.35
N THR A 706 -7.22 -0.78 50.90
CA THR A 706 -6.10 -1.36 50.12
C THR A 706 -6.27 -2.85 49.77
N LYS A 707 -7.25 -3.57 50.31
CA LYS A 707 -7.40 -5.03 50.11
C LYS A 707 -7.48 -5.44 48.63
N ARG A 708 -8.16 -4.66 47.78
CA ARG A 708 -8.30 -4.98 46.35
C ARG A 708 -7.03 -4.67 45.56
N SER A 709 -6.34 -3.57 45.89
CA SER A 709 -5.06 -3.23 45.26
C SER A 709 -3.96 -4.18 45.71
N SER A 710 -3.91 -4.55 46.98
CA SER A 710 -2.96 -5.53 47.51
C SER A 710 -3.15 -6.92 46.91
N ALA A 711 -4.40 -7.38 46.74
CA ALA A 711 -4.70 -8.64 46.06
C ALA A 711 -4.22 -8.63 44.59
N ARG A 712 -4.44 -7.53 43.86
CA ARG A 712 -3.94 -7.39 42.48
C ARG A 712 -2.41 -7.39 42.41
N LEU A 713 -1.74 -6.72 43.36
CA LEU A 713 -0.28 -6.73 43.45
C LEU A 713 0.23 -8.15 43.74
N LYS A 714 -0.42 -8.87 44.67
CA LYS A 714 -0.13 -10.26 44.98
C LYS A 714 -0.26 -11.12 43.72
N GLU A 715 -1.41 -11.08 43.04
CA GLU A 715 -1.65 -11.85 41.81
C GLU A 715 -0.59 -11.58 40.73
N ALA A 716 -0.18 -10.33 40.54
CA ALA A 716 0.81 -9.97 39.53
C ALA A 716 2.24 -10.44 39.86
N ILE A 717 2.64 -10.36 41.13
CA ILE A 717 3.96 -10.84 41.58
C ILE A 717 4.01 -12.38 41.50
N VAL A 718 2.95 -13.03 41.95
CA VAL A 718 2.85 -14.49 42.04
C VAL A 718 2.70 -15.14 40.66
N GLY A 719 1.84 -14.60 39.80
CA GLY A 719 1.54 -15.19 38.49
C GLY A 719 2.76 -15.29 37.57
N ASN A 720 3.83 -14.55 37.87
CA ASN A 720 5.09 -14.55 37.11
C ASN A 720 6.27 -15.18 37.87
N ASN A 721 6.03 -15.83 39.02
CA ASN A 721 7.08 -16.37 39.91
C ASN A 721 8.15 -15.32 40.30
N LEU A 722 7.71 -14.06 40.49
CA LEU A 722 8.57 -12.94 40.86
C LEU A 722 8.60 -12.69 42.38
N ASP A 723 7.78 -13.37 43.18
CA ASP A 723 7.66 -13.18 44.63
C ASP A 723 9.01 -13.29 45.33
N ILE A 724 9.55 -14.50 45.39
CA ILE A 724 10.79 -14.75 46.13
C ILE A 724 12.00 -14.32 45.32
N SER A 725 11.91 -14.41 43.99
CA SER A 725 12.93 -13.91 43.08
C SER A 725 13.26 -12.44 43.36
N LEU A 726 12.25 -11.57 43.56
CA LEU A 726 12.47 -10.15 43.89
C LEU A 726 13.06 -9.97 45.30
N CYS A 727 12.63 -10.77 46.29
CA CYS A 727 13.22 -10.74 47.63
C CYS A 727 14.70 -11.13 47.65
N ILE A 728 15.06 -12.22 46.96
CA ILE A 728 16.45 -12.68 46.84
C ILE A 728 17.28 -11.63 46.10
N LEU A 729 16.79 -11.10 44.98
CA LEU A 729 17.50 -10.06 44.23
C LEU A 729 17.68 -8.78 45.05
N ALA A 730 16.68 -8.36 45.84
CA ALA A 730 16.81 -7.22 46.74
C ALA A 730 17.83 -7.48 47.87
N ALA A 731 17.84 -8.69 48.43
CA ALA A 731 18.79 -9.08 49.47
C ALA A 731 20.24 -9.16 48.95
N GLN A 732 20.44 -9.78 47.79
CA GLN A 732 21.74 -9.82 47.11
C GLN A 732 22.19 -8.41 46.74
N GLN A 733 21.29 -7.57 46.25
CA GLN A 733 21.62 -6.19 45.91
C GLN A 733 22.04 -5.42 47.16
N ARG A 734 21.34 -5.53 48.31
CA ARG A 734 21.74 -4.92 49.59
C ARG A 734 23.20 -5.24 49.93
N HIS A 735 23.60 -6.50 49.83
CA HIS A 735 24.98 -6.93 50.11
C HIS A 735 25.96 -6.41 49.04
N CYS A 736 25.64 -6.59 47.75
CA CYS A 736 26.46 -6.14 46.63
C CYS A 736 26.72 -4.63 46.64
N CYS A 737 25.75 -3.81 47.05
CA CYS A 737 25.87 -2.35 47.10
C CYS A 737 27.05 -1.86 47.95
N VAL A 738 27.42 -2.59 49.01
CA VAL A 738 28.52 -2.25 49.90
C VAL A 738 29.88 -2.50 49.23
N TRP A 739 29.97 -3.55 48.42
CA TRP A 739 31.21 -4.03 47.82
C TRP A 739 31.47 -3.51 46.40
N LYS A 740 30.48 -2.85 45.80
CA LYS A 740 30.55 -2.34 44.42
C LYS A 740 31.30 -1.00 44.35
N GLU A 741 32.57 -0.98 44.74
CA GLU A 741 33.49 0.08 44.33
C GLU A 741 33.95 -0.18 42.88
N TYR A 742 33.42 0.63 41.94
CA TYR A 742 33.95 0.99 40.62
C TYR A 742 34.80 -0.04 39.84
N ASP A 743 34.16 -0.95 39.11
CA ASP A 743 34.81 -1.74 38.06
C ASP A 743 34.61 -1.16 36.64
N GLY A 744 34.41 0.16 36.51
CA GLY A 744 34.20 0.78 35.20
C GLY A 744 34.31 2.30 35.14
N ASP A 745 35.44 2.78 34.60
CA ASP A 745 35.55 3.89 33.64
C ASP A 745 34.83 5.22 33.94
N SER A 746 35.13 5.86 35.07
CA SER A 746 35.10 7.34 35.13
C SER A 746 36.46 7.88 35.52
N VAL A 747 37.37 7.91 34.53
CA VAL A 747 38.69 8.59 34.55
C VAL A 747 38.55 10.13 34.74
N SER A 748 37.37 10.66 35.08
CA SER A 748 37.10 12.10 35.19
C SER A 748 36.63 12.59 36.57
N SER A 749 36.52 11.74 37.59
CA SER A 749 36.21 12.21 38.95
C SER A 749 37.47 12.22 39.81
N SER A 750 38.02 13.42 40.03
CA SER A 750 39.14 13.72 40.93
C SER A 750 38.78 13.56 42.42
N GLU A 751 37.98 12.55 42.78
CA GLU A 751 37.59 12.28 44.16
C GLU A 751 38.29 11.02 44.69
N PRO A 752 38.74 11.01 45.96
CA PRO A 752 39.44 9.88 46.54
C PRO A 752 38.52 8.65 46.69
N PRO A 753 39.07 7.42 46.61
CA PRO A 753 38.35 6.20 46.95
C PRO A 753 37.81 6.29 48.38
N GLY A 754 36.52 5.98 48.57
CA GLY A 754 35.80 6.18 49.85
C GLY A 754 35.06 7.52 50.02
N SER A 755 35.11 8.48 49.08
CA SER A 755 34.37 9.76 49.18
C SER A 755 32.83 9.60 49.21
N GLN A 756 32.33 8.43 48.82
CA GLN A 756 30.91 8.14 48.66
C GLN A 756 30.34 7.18 49.73
N LEU A 757 30.99 6.98 50.89
CA LEU A 757 30.47 6.07 51.93
C LEU A 757 29.03 6.43 52.38
N LYS A 758 28.70 7.73 52.44
CA LYS A 758 27.32 8.20 52.71
C LYS A 758 26.31 7.79 51.64
N VAL A 759 26.76 7.72 50.39
CA VAL A 759 25.95 7.29 49.23
C VAL A 759 25.65 5.80 49.35
N VAL A 760 26.68 5.01 49.61
CA VAL A 760 26.59 3.56 49.80
C VAL A 760 25.70 3.22 50.99
N GLY A 761 25.89 3.89 52.13
CA GLY A 761 25.04 3.71 53.31
C GLY A 761 23.57 3.99 53.01
N ARG A 762 23.26 5.15 52.41
CA ARG A 762 21.88 5.49 52.03
C ARG A 762 21.27 4.48 51.05
N LEU A 763 22.06 3.95 50.12
CA LEU A 763 21.60 3.01 49.12
C LEU A 763 21.40 1.60 49.71
N ALA A 764 22.23 1.21 50.68
CA ALA A 764 22.02 0.00 51.48
C ALA A 764 20.75 0.11 52.34
N ASP A 765 20.52 1.26 52.99
CA ASP A 765 19.29 1.53 53.74
C ASP A 765 18.04 1.45 52.84
N GLN A 766 18.11 2.02 51.63
CA GLN A 766 17.00 1.93 50.67
C GLN A 766 16.70 0.50 50.21
N CYS A 767 17.74 -0.31 49.98
CA CYS A 767 17.56 -1.72 49.65
C CYS A 767 16.94 -2.47 50.83
N GLN A 768 17.37 -2.17 52.06
CA GLN A 768 16.82 -2.73 53.28
C GLN A 768 15.35 -2.36 53.46
N ASP A 769 14.98 -1.09 53.26
CA ASP A 769 13.59 -0.63 53.32
C ASP A 769 12.70 -1.38 52.33
N ALA A 770 13.12 -1.45 51.08
CA ALA A 770 12.36 -2.11 50.02
C ALA A 770 12.21 -3.62 50.31
N LEU A 771 13.26 -4.25 50.83
CA LEU A 771 13.26 -5.65 51.23
C LEU A 771 12.32 -5.92 52.40
N VAL A 772 12.35 -5.08 53.44
CA VAL A 772 11.46 -5.21 54.61
C VAL A 772 10.01 -4.98 54.21
N GLN A 773 9.73 -3.97 53.38
CA GLN A 773 8.38 -3.72 52.86
C GLN A 773 7.86 -4.90 52.03
N LEU A 774 8.66 -5.41 51.09
CA LEU A 774 8.28 -6.52 50.24
C LEU A 774 8.10 -7.82 51.04
N GLY A 775 9.03 -8.14 51.95
CA GLY A 775 8.93 -9.32 52.81
C GLY A 775 7.71 -9.28 53.72
N THR A 776 7.42 -8.12 54.33
CA THR A 776 6.22 -7.91 55.15
C THR A 776 4.94 -8.02 54.33
N PHE A 777 4.95 -7.50 53.09
CA PHE A 777 3.84 -7.62 52.16
C PHE A 777 3.55 -9.08 51.80
N LEU A 778 4.57 -9.86 51.43
CA LEU A 778 4.41 -11.27 51.06
C LEU A 778 3.93 -12.09 52.26
N ALA A 779 4.53 -11.90 53.44
CA ALA A 779 4.15 -12.62 54.66
C ALA A 779 2.70 -12.34 55.09
N SER A 780 2.21 -11.11 54.91
CA SER A 780 0.84 -10.73 55.25
C SER A 780 -0.21 -11.06 54.17
N SER A 781 0.22 -11.16 52.90
CA SER A 781 -0.71 -11.37 51.77
C SER A 781 -0.94 -12.84 51.44
N HIS A 782 -0.01 -13.73 51.80
CA HIS A 782 -0.10 -15.17 51.58
C HIS A 782 -0.78 -15.88 52.75
N ALA A 783 -1.46 -16.99 52.44
CA ALA A 783 -1.80 -17.93 53.50
C ALA A 783 -0.47 -18.50 54.05
N PRO A 784 -0.35 -18.76 55.37
CA PRO A 784 0.91 -19.19 55.97
C PRO A 784 1.52 -20.44 55.31
N ASP A 785 0.67 -21.41 54.92
CA ASP A 785 1.10 -22.62 54.21
C ASP A 785 1.54 -22.34 52.75
N GLU A 786 0.87 -21.41 52.06
CA GLU A 786 1.23 -21.00 50.70
C GLU A 786 2.58 -20.28 50.69
N TYR A 787 2.83 -19.43 51.68
CA TYR A 787 4.10 -18.73 51.86
C TYR A 787 5.24 -19.70 52.15
N ALA A 788 5.02 -20.64 53.08
CA ALA A 788 6.00 -21.66 53.45
C ALA A 788 6.37 -22.61 52.29
N ALA A 789 5.41 -22.93 51.41
CA ALA A 789 5.65 -23.83 50.28
C ALA A 789 6.46 -23.19 49.15
N ARG A 790 6.44 -21.86 49.02
CA ARG A 790 7.18 -21.16 47.97
C ARG A 790 8.61 -20.82 48.38
N LEU A 791 8.82 -20.48 49.65
CA LEU A 791 10.14 -20.15 50.16
C LEU A 791 11.09 -21.35 50.05
N PRO A 792 12.28 -21.18 49.44
CA PRO A 792 13.34 -22.16 49.56
C PRO A 792 13.66 -22.45 51.03
N PRO A 793 14.12 -23.66 51.38
CA PRO A 793 14.56 -23.95 52.73
C PRO A 793 15.71 -23.01 53.14
N LEU A 794 15.77 -22.70 54.44
CA LEU A 794 16.75 -21.75 54.99
C LEU A 794 18.20 -22.10 54.62
N GLN A 795 18.51 -23.40 54.55
CA GLN A 795 19.82 -23.91 54.14
C GLN A 795 20.20 -23.49 52.70
N GLU A 796 19.24 -23.54 51.78
CA GLU A 796 19.43 -23.20 50.36
C GLU A 796 19.58 -21.68 50.19
N LEU A 797 18.82 -20.87 50.95
CA LEU A 797 18.99 -19.41 50.95
C LEU A 797 20.40 -18.97 51.37
N LEU A 798 20.96 -19.62 52.40
CA LEU A 798 22.30 -19.30 52.91
C LEU A 798 23.40 -19.85 52.00
N ARG A 799 23.30 -21.12 51.58
CA ARG A 799 24.38 -21.82 50.85
C ARG A 799 24.36 -21.53 49.36
N ASP A 800 23.21 -21.62 48.72
CA ASP A 800 23.09 -21.64 47.26
C ASP A 800 22.75 -20.25 46.70
N TYR A 801 21.95 -19.46 47.43
CA TYR A 801 21.62 -18.07 47.06
C TYR A 801 22.49 -16.99 47.72
N HIS A 802 23.36 -17.36 48.67
CA HIS A 802 24.26 -16.45 49.39
C HIS A 802 23.55 -15.23 50.00
N VAL A 803 22.37 -15.44 50.59
CA VAL A 803 21.64 -14.40 51.32
C VAL A 803 22.19 -14.30 52.74
N ASP A 804 22.36 -13.08 53.25
CA ASP A 804 22.80 -12.86 54.63
C ASP A 804 21.87 -13.53 55.66
N ALA A 805 22.45 -13.99 56.77
CA ALA A 805 21.71 -14.71 57.80
C ALA A 805 20.55 -13.90 58.38
N ASP A 806 20.75 -12.61 58.62
CA ASP A 806 19.73 -11.71 59.16
C ASP A 806 18.49 -11.64 58.25
N VAL A 807 18.70 -11.53 56.93
CA VAL A 807 17.63 -11.50 55.93
C VAL A 807 16.98 -12.86 55.76
N ALA A 808 17.77 -13.94 55.72
CA ALA A 808 17.24 -15.29 55.58
C ALA A 808 16.32 -15.66 56.76
N PHE A 809 16.74 -15.33 57.99
CA PHE A 809 15.90 -15.50 59.18
C PHE A 809 14.70 -14.54 59.20
N PHE A 810 14.83 -13.31 58.69
CA PHE A 810 13.69 -12.39 58.55
C PHE A 810 12.59 -12.98 57.66
N LEU A 811 12.93 -13.50 56.48
CA LEU A 811 11.98 -14.10 55.55
C LEU A 811 11.32 -15.38 56.11
N HIS A 812 12.09 -16.20 56.84
CA HIS A 812 11.59 -17.45 57.45
C HIS A 812 10.84 -17.26 58.77
N ARG A 813 11.02 -16.15 59.50
CA ARG A 813 10.43 -15.93 60.83
C ARG A 813 8.90 -16.18 60.89
N PRO A 814 8.08 -15.76 59.91
CA PRO A 814 6.65 -16.07 59.90
C PRO A 814 6.36 -17.58 59.82
N VAL A 815 7.13 -18.32 59.01
CA VAL A 815 7.01 -19.78 58.86
C VAL A 815 7.38 -20.48 60.16
N LEU A 816 8.41 -20.00 60.86
CA LEU A 816 8.83 -20.53 62.15
C LEU A 816 7.79 -20.29 63.23
N ALA A 817 7.27 -19.06 63.32
CA ALA A 817 6.21 -18.72 64.26
C ALA A 817 4.97 -19.60 64.06
N GLN A 818 4.60 -19.89 62.80
CA GLN A 818 3.51 -20.81 62.49
C GLN A 818 3.79 -22.24 62.94
N LYS A 819 4.98 -22.79 62.62
CA LYS A 819 5.35 -24.15 63.04
C LYS A 819 5.33 -24.30 64.56
N ILE A 820 5.86 -23.30 65.28
CA ILE A 820 5.83 -23.24 66.74
C ILE A 820 4.38 -23.19 67.23
N ASN A 821 3.55 -22.29 66.72
CA ASN A 821 2.15 -22.16 67.14
C ASN A 821 1.32 -23.43 66.85
N ALA A 822 1.51 -24.05 65.68
CA ALA A 822 0.85 -25.32 65.35
C ALA A 822 1.27 -26.44 66.32
N LYS A 823 2.54 -26.46 66.72
CA LYS A 823 3.06 -27.42 67.69
C LYS A 823 2.56 -27.13 69.10
N VAL A 824 2.50 -25.87 69.53
CA VAL A 824 1.87 -25.46 70.79
C VAL A 824 0.43 -25.92 70.86
N GLU A 825 -0.34 -25.72 69.79
CA GLU A 825 -1.74 -26.16 69.71
C GLU A 825 -1.86 -27.69 69.78
N SER A 826 -0.92 -28.43 69.17
CA SER A 826 -0.86 -29.89 69.29
C SER A 826 -0.57 -30.36 70.71
N LEU A 827 0.39 -29.72 71.40
CA LEU A 827 0.75 -30.02 72.79
C LEU A 827 -0.37 -29.63 73.77
N ARG A 828 -1.11 -28.56 73.44
CA ARG A 828 -2.30 -28.14 74.18
C ARG A 828 -3.42 -29.18 74.09
N LYS A 829 -3.69 -29.71 72.89
CA LYS A 829 -4.69 -30.77 72.66
C LYS A 829 -4.33 -32.10 73.33
N LEU A 830 -3.04 -32.36 73.55
CA LEU A 830 -2.54 -33.53 74.28
C LEU A 830 -2.66 -33.39 75.81
N SER A 831 -2.94 -32.18 76.34
CA SER A 831 -3.06 -31.94 77.78
C SER A 831 -4.50 -31.58 78.19
N ASP A 832 -5.15 -32.44 78.97
CA ASP A 832 -6.59 -32.39 79.27
C ASP A 832 -7.00 -31.40 80.41
N SER A 833 -6.16 -30.41 80.76
CA SER A 833 -6.35 -29.62 82.00
C SER A 833 -7.12 -28.31 81.80
N LYS A 834 -8.30 -28.20 82.44
CA LYS A 834 -9.19 -27.01 82.47
C LYS A 834 -8.66 -25.78 83.24
N SER A 835 -7.41 -25.76 83.69
CA SER A 835 -6.76 -24.53 84.21
C SER A 835 -5.40 -24.31 83.55
N ASP A 836 -5.35 -23.43 82.55
CA ASP A 836 -4.10 -22.94 81.98
C ASP A 836 -3.49 -21.92 82.96
N SER A 837 -2.46 -22.33 83.72
CA SER A 837 -1.58 -21.35 84.36
C SER A 837 -0.63 -20.74 83.32
N ILE A 838 -0.21 -19.50 83.55
CA ILE A 838 0.74 -18.79 82.68
C ILE A 838 2.04 -19.59 82.55
N GLU A 839 2.51 -20.20 83.64
CA GLU A 839 3.73 -21.04 83.67
C GLU A 839 3.63 -22.27 82.74
N LYS A 840 2.50 -22.99 82.76
CA LYS A 840 2.29 -24.15 81.86
C LYS A 840 2.20 -23.74 80.40
N SER A 841 1.70 -22.53 80.12
CA SER A 841 1.64 -21.99 78.76
C SER A 841 3.04 -21.64 78.26
N ILE A 842 3.90 -21.09 79.15
CA ILE A 842 5.31 -20.81 78.86
C ILE A 842 6.06 -22.12 78.60
N GLU A 843 5.94 -23.13 79.47
CA GLU A 843 6.61 -24.43 79.29
C GLU A 843 6.24 -25.12 77.97
N ARG A 844 4.95 -25.13 77.61
CA ARG A 844 4.49 -25.68 76.32
C ARG A 844 5.07 -24.92 75.13
N TYR A 845 5.16 -23.58 75.22
CA TYR A 845 5.78 -22.76 74.18
C TYR A 845 7.28 -23.04 74.07
N THR A 846 7.99 -23.20 75.19
CA THR A 846 9.42 -23.55 75.22
C THR A 846 9.67 -24.91 74.57
N GLN A 847 8.88 -25.92 74.92
CA GLN A 847 8.99 -27.25 74.33
C GLN A 847 8.67 -27.23 72.83
N ALA A 848 7.57 -26.59 72.42
CA ALA A 848 7.21 -26.44 71.01
C ALA A 848 8.29 -25.70 70.20
N SER A 849 8.92 -24.69 70.80
CA SER A 849 9.99 -23.91 70.17
C SER A 849 11.26 -24.74 69.99
N GLN A 850 11.67 -25.52 70.99
CA GLN A 850 12.80 -26.43 70.87
C GLN A 850 12.58 -27.47 69.75
N GLU A 851 11.43 -28.15 69.77
CA GLU A 851 11.13 -29.18 68.75
C GLU A 851 11.03 -28.60 67.32
N ALA A 852 10.57 -27.36 67.15
CA ALA A 852 10.46 -26.72 65.84
C ALA A 852 11.79 -26.15 65.33
N LEU A 853 12.69 -25.71 66.22
CA LEU A 853 13.96 -25.08 65.86
C LEU A 853 15.11 -26.09 65.73
N GLU A 854 15.11 -27.19 66.49
CA GLU A 854 16.18 -28.21 66.48
C GLU A 854 16.60 -28.69 65.06
N PRO A 855 15.67 -29.03 64.14
CA PRO A 855 16.04 -29.46 62.78
C PRO A 855 16.71 -28.34 61.96
N ILE A 856 16.33 -27.09 62.24
CA ILE A 856 16.86 -25.92 61.56
C ILE A 856 18.25 -25.61 62.08
N VAL A 857 18.46 -25.68 63.39
CA VAL A 857 19.78 -25.52 64.00
C VAL A 857 20.74 -26.53 63.39
N GLN A 858 20.38 -27.82 63.39
CA GLN A 858 21.22 -28.88 62.80
C GLN A 858 21.56 -28.66 61.32
N SER A 859 20.66 -28.08 60.52
CA SER A 859 20.90 -27.80 59.09
C SER A 859 21.74 -26.55 58.83
N VAL A 860 21.74 -25.57 59.75
CA VAL A 860 22.42 -24.27 59.59
C VAL A 860 23.78 -24.21 60.29
N THR A 861 24.00 -24.95 61.38
CA THR A 861 25.30 -25.06 62.07
C THR A 861 26.51 -25.35 61.16
N PRO A 862 26.43 -26.15 60.08
CA PRO A 862 27.57 -26.34 59.19
C PRO A 862 27.87 -25.15 58.25
N ILE A 863 26.98 -24.15 58.16
CA ILE A 863 27.05 -23.05 57.18
C ILE A 863 27.34 -21.69 57.85
N LEU A 864 26.87 -21.50 59.08
CA LEU A 864 27.19 -20.32 59.88
C LEU A 864 28.27 -20.69 60.92
N PRO A 865 29.41 -19.96 60.97
CA PRO A 865 30.49 -20.23 61.92
C PRO A 865 30.09 -20.00 63.38
#